data_AF-A0A167QTW5-F1
#
_entry.id   AF-A0A167QTW5-F1
#
_cell.length_a   1.000
_cell.length_b   1.000
_cell.length_c   1.000
_cell.angle_alpha   90.00
_cell.angle_beta   90.00
_cell.angle_gamma   90.00
#
_symmetry.space_group_name_H-M   'P 1'
#
loop_
_entity.id
_entity.type
_entity.pdbx_description
1 polymer ?
#
loop_
_entity_poly.entity_id
_entity_poly.type
_entity_poly.pdbx_seq_one_letter_code
_entity_poly.pdbx_strand_id
1 'polypeptide(L)'
;MRLLLKPALFLGFGCCLTSAHSVFLDLRPLFNNKGIGTRPGEASFDGHRRGYPANAFAAAAPNGSWTSSLTGVTYQLPGYTGPRQPDNVVCGGQRLPLPDTTTDDVPAFFSLSLLVATDAMQQDTSADLVLAYSDGRRQTQTLRASPAWSFLTLSRGELVAPYTWTATGIDGNTSQVFEYTAPLVDSTAATAATPATLVSVTLPDTRRASARIHVFAASLWQQPWPRAAASFDENNPRVRPLGAGNLQVQNVRPTQKATDTGHQVVEITLNNAGPTCFSSGSTAASVSLEGDGVRTVEAGRLMRLCPGDQRWIRVGVANDGPRNTNMTVVVRGASNATQQQQQQSQSWIVGTARGRLGFEPYAADDPASLARHESPDWFDGAKYGIFIHWGPYAVPGYGGPPDRETYAEWFWWYSTHHDDGNSSGGGGGNQDPADTYGYRRQHFGRTWAYDDGFANFTADRWDPRAWVDLVAAAGATYFVLTTKHHDGFALFDTGATTNRSALHYGPRRDVLGDLFAAARTHQPALKRGTYFSMPEWFNPDFAPYGFGRWPGQLARNPFTGREEPYTGRRRGPAAVGATTTTDEGETTTVDYVRDLQLPQMRTLAYQYETDILWCDCGPASNATAAFIAEWWNGGPAATNNNSRSSRRNSRRSLRSSSSSTRAWFPHPRQPVVNSRCGLPLVADFETPEYATYGTAQRRKWEANRGMDPYSYGYNRATPASAYLDPARIVAALVDTVAHNGNLLLDIGPRADGSIVAAEAANLRAAGVWIRAHGEALYNTTYWWKASNVGGGGGSDSGSGSGSDSDSDSDSTDDHVRFTQTDDAFYVFFLDQPTRDDDGFVVVDAPVPILPGDTVSLLAVPGAEDLEWESRSGSCSSGSGSGRGGSLAVQVSADALAQEQYAWVFKIAYGGRVEEWVQTPHLSKEQGEKRV
;
A
#
# COMPACT_ATOMS: atom_id res chain seq x y z
N MET A 1 73.74 12.20 -18.32
CA MET A 1 72.97 12.87 -17.25
C MET A 1 71.53 12.36 -17.31
N ARG A 2 71.19 11.39 -16.44
CA ARG A 2 69.81 10.92 -16.22
C ARG A 2 69.34 11.55 -14.91
N LEU A 3 68.19 12.21 -14.88
CA LEU A 3 67.45 12.44 -13.63
C LEU A 3 66.04 11.88 -13.80
N LEU A 4 65.77 10.85 -12.99
CA LEU A 4 64.47 10.22 -12.78
C LEU A 4 63.68 11.08 -11.77
N LEU A 5 62.49 11.53 -12.14
CA LEU A 5 61.48 12.01 -11.19
C LEU A 5 60.67 10.81 -10.69
N LYS A 6 60.70 10.58 -9.38
CA LYS A 6 59.83 9.63 -8.67
C LYS A 6 58.44 10.27 -8.45
N PRO A 7 57.34 9.53 -8.62
CA PRO A 7 56.02 9.96 -8.13
C PRO A 7 55.91 9.73 -6.62
N ALA A 8 55.39 10.72 -5.90
CA ALA A 8 55.09 10.62 -4.48
C ALA A 8 53.88 9.68 -4.26
N LEU A 9 54.09 8.61 -3.51
CA LEU A 9 53.02 7.78 -2.95
C LEU A 9 52.22 8.62 -1.94
N PHE A 10 50.97 8.94 -2.26
CA PHE A 10 49.95 9.18 -1.25
C PHE A 10 49.59 7.81 -0.64
N LEU A 11 50.24 7.44 0.45
CA LEU A 11 49.77 6.40 1.36
C LEU A 11 48.52 6.93 2.06
N GLY A 12 47.38 6.76 1.42
CA GLY A 12 46.10 6.84 2.10
C GLY A 12 46.06 5.72 3.15
N PHE A 13 46.02 6.10 4.42
CA PHE A 13 45.54 5.21 5.46
C PHE A 13 44.07 4.91 5.13
N GLY A 14 43.85 3.83 4.38
CA GLY A 14 42.55 3.19 4.27
C GLY A 14 42.20 2.62 5.64
N CYS A 15 41.58 3.44 6.49
CA CYS A 15 40.79 2.91 7.58
C CYS A 15 39.68 2.10 6.90
N CYS A 16 39.68 0.77 7.08
CA CYS A 16 38.57 -0.08 6.68
C CYS A 16 37.32 0.37 7.46
N LEU A 17 36.61 1.36 6.93
CA LEU A 17 35.23 1.60 7.29
C LEU A 17 34.46 0.38 6.79
N THR A 18 34.06 -0.50 7.70
CA THR A 18 33.07 -1.52 7.41
C THR A 18 31.83 -0.80 6.87
N SER A 19 31.28 -1.24 5.73
CA SER A 19 30.06 -0.63 5.18
C SER A 19 28.83 -1.27 5.80
N ALA A 20 27.71 -0.55 5.86
CA ALA A 20 26.41 -1.15 6.19
C ALA A 20 26.11 -2.32 5.24
N HIS A 21 25.59 -3.42 5.77
CA HIS A 21 25.29 -4.61 4.99
C HIS A 21 24.29 -5.52 5.69
N SER A 22 23.73 -6.47 4.94
CA SER A 22 22.89 -7.54 5.50
C SER A 22 23.74 -8.64 6.12
N VAL A 23 23.35 -9.07 7.31
CA VAL A 23 23.95 -10.21 8.03
C VAL A 23 22.93 -11.34 8.06
N PHE A 24 23.29 -12.48 7.48
CA PHE A 24 22.38 -13.61 7.35
C PHE A 24 22.23 -14.35 8.67
N LEU A 25 21.00 -14.76 9.00
CA LEU A 25 20.73 -15.67 10.10
C LEU A 25 20.56 -17.08 9.54
N ASP A 26 21.42 -18.01 9.94
CA ASP A 26 21.35 -19.39 9.46
C ASP A 26 20.19 -20.14 10.09
N LEU A 27 19.08 -20.25 9.35
CA LEU A 27 17.87 -20.92 9.83
C LEU A 27 17.92 -22.46 9.68
N ARG A 28 18.93 -23.04 9.01
CA ARG A 28 18.99 -24.48 8.72
C ARG A 28 18.85 -25.37 9.97
N PRO A 29 19.47 -25.04 11.13
CA PRO A 29 19.29 -25.82 12.36
C PRO A 29 17.86 -25.77 12.92
N LEU A 30 17.04 -24.80 12.51
CA LEU A 30 15.67 -24.59 12.97
C LEU A 30 14.60 -25.13 12.01
N PHE A 31 14.99 -25.56 10.81
CA PHE A 31 14.06 -26.10 9.81
C PHE A 31 13.30 -27.30 10.36
N ASN A 32 11.98 -27.23 10.30
CA ASN A 32 11.08 -28.23 10.88
C ASN A 32 9.90 -28.58 9.94
N ASN A 33 9.86 -28.00 8.74
CA ASN A 33 8.82 -28.25 7.75
C ASN A 33 9.39 -28.42 6.35
N LYS A 34 8.72 -29.25 5.54
CA LYS A 34 9.01 -29.47 4.12
C LYS A 34 8.01 -28.68 3.27
N GLY A 35 8.35 -27.45 2.89
CA GLY A 35 7.50 -26.55 2.11
C GLY A 35 7.79 -26.52 0.61
N ILE A 36 8.98 -26.93 0.17
CA ILE A 36 9.44 -26.79 -1.23
C ILE A 36 9.63 -28.18 -1.87
N GLY A 37 9.06 -28.40 -3.06
CA GLY A 37 9.06 -29.70 -3.77
C GLY A 37 9.49 -29.62 -5.23
N THR A 38 9.90 -30.76 -5.79
CA THR A 38 10.24 -30.95 -7.22
C THR A 38 9.15 -31.67 -8.00
N ARG A 39 8.18 -32.27 -7.31
CA ARG A 39 7.06 -33.02 -7.90
C ARG A 39 5.82 -33.00 -6.98
N PRO A 40 4.63 -33.34 -7.50
CA PRO A 40 3.41 -33.40 -6.70
C PRO A 40 3.54 -34.31 -5.48
N GLY A 41 2.95 -33.88 -4.36
CA GLY A 41 2.90 -34.63 -3.11
C GLY A 41 4.21 -34.79 -2.34
N GLU A 42 5.32 -34.22 -2.81
CA GLU A 42 6.64 -34.30 -2.14
C GLU A 42 6.76 -33.36 -0.93
N ALA A 43 6.17 -32.18 -1.02
CA ALA A 43 6.18 -31.16 0.02
C ALA A 43 4.77 -30.93 0.57
N SER A 44 4.69 -30.39 1.79
CA SER A 44 3.45 -30.07 2.48
C SER A 44 3.63 -28.80 3.31
N PHE A 45 3.64 -27.67 2.62
CA PHE A 45 3.63 -26.34 3.22
C PHE A 45 2.46 -26.17 4.19
N ASP A 46 1.26 -26.53 3.75
CA ASP A 46 -0.03 -26.24 4.42
C ASP A 46 -0.67 -27.45 5.12
N GLY A 47 0.05 -28.57 5.22
CA GLY A 47 -0.50 -29.82 5.77
C GLY A 47 -1.35 -30.64 4.80
N HIS A 48 -1.66 -30.13 3.60
CA HIS A 48 -2.47 -30.82 2.58
C HIS A 48 -1.65 -31.30 1.37
N ARG A 49 -0.33 -31.50 1.56
CA ARG A 49 0.63 -31.87 0.51
C ARG A 49 0.68 -30.86 -0.65
N ARG A 50 0.37 -29.59 -0.37
CA ARG A 50 0.68 -28.49 -1.29
C ARG A 50 2.06 -27.94 -0.97
N GLY A 51 2.78 -27.46 -1.97
CA GLY A 51 4.12 -26.92 -1.75
C GLY A 51 4.63 -26.07 -2.90
N TYR A 52 5.63 -25.27 -2.61
CA TYR A 52 6.26 -24.41 -3.60
C TYR A 52 7.13 -25.21 -4.56
N PRO A 53 7.25 -24.79 -5.82
CA PRO A 53 8.11 -25.45 -6.78
C PRO A 53 9.57 -25.01 -6.62
N ALA A 54 10.48 -25.99 -6.51
CA ALA A 54 11.90 -25.78 -6.22
C ALA A 54 12.62 -24.90 -7.27
N ASN A 55 12.20 -24.97 -8.54
CA ASN A 55 12.74 -24.15 -9.61
C ASN A 55 12.47 -22.66 -9.42
N ALA A 56 11.37 -22.25 -8.77
CA ALA A 56 11.11 -20.85 -8.47
C ALA A 56 12.14 -20.28 -7.49
N PHE A 57 12.46 -21.03 -6.44
CA PHE A 57 13.49 -20.64 -5.47
C PHE A 57 14.89 -20.65 -6.09
N ALA A 58 15.20 -21.65 -6.93
CA ALA A 58 16.48 -21.70 -7.64
C ALA A 58 16.64 -20.57 -8.66
N ALA A 59 15.55 -20.16 -9.32
CA ALA A 59 15.57 -19.02 -10.24
C ALA A 59 15.72 -17.68 -9.51
N ALA A 60 15.10 -17.53 -8.34
CA ALA A 60 15.23 -16.33 -7.53
C ALA A 60 16.61 -16.20 -6.87
N ALA A 61 17.20 -17.31 -6.41
CA ALA A 61 18.48 -17.35 -5.71
C ALA A 61 19.45 -18.35 -6.36
N PRO A 62 19.94 -18.10 -7.60
CA PRO A 62 20.78 -19.05 -8.34
C PRO A 62 22.11 -19.38 -7.63
N ASN A 63 22.59 -18.45 -6.79
CA ASN A 63 23.81 -18.62 -5.99
C ASN A 63 23.51 -18.84 -4.50
N GLY A 64 22.26 -19.19 -4.13
CA GLY A 64 21.82 -19.35 -2.74
C GLY A 64 21.63 -18.05 -1.97
N SER A 65 21.66 -16.90 -2.66
CA SER A 65 21.38 -15.58 -2.10
C SER A 65 20.41 -14.81 -2.98
N TRP A 66 19.53 -14.04 -2.35
CA TRP A 66 18.52 -13.19 -2.99
C TRP A 66 18.53 -11.81 -2.33
N THR A 67 18.44 -10.76 -3.13
CA THR A 67 18.39 -9.37 -2.64
C THR A 67 17.04 -8.76 -2.99
N SER A 68 16.37 -8.22 -1.98
CA SER A 68 15.12 -7.50 -2.17
C SER A 68 15.34 -6.26 -3.01
N SER A 69 14.62 -6.17 -4.12
CA SER A 69 14.63 -4.98 -4.98
C SER A 69 14.00 -3.77 -4.30
N LEU A 70 13.12 -4.01 -3.32
CA LEU A 70 12.40 -2.98 -2.58
C LEU A 70 13.26 -2.43 -1.43
N THR A 71 13.89 -3.31 -0.65
CA THR A 71 14.53 -2.94 0.63
C THR A 71 16.05 -2.89 0.56
N GLY A 72 16.66 -3.51 -0.45
CA GLY A 72 18.11 -3.71 -0.54
C GLY A 72 18.64 -4.78 0.40
N VAL A 73 17.79 -5.40 1.24
CA VAL A 73 18.20 -6.45 2.16
C VAL A 73 18.52 -7.72 1.37
N THR A 74 19.67 -8.31 1.68
CA THR A 74 20.11 -9.56 1.09
C THR A 74 19.91 -10.70 2.07
N TYR A 75 19.44 -11.82 1.55
CA TYR A 75 19.14 -13.03 2.30
C TYR A 75 20.00 -14.19 1.81
N GLN A 76 20.28 -15.12 2.72
CA GLN A 76 20.66 -16.47 2.34
C GLN A 76 19.39 -17.31 2.18
N LEU A 77 19.09 -17.72 0.95
CA LEU A 77 17.89 -18.47 0.60
C LEU A 77 18.30 -19.86 0.09
N PRO A 78 18.41 -20.86 0.97
CA PRO A 78 18.90 -22.19 0.60
C PRO A 78 17.96 -22.96 -0.34
N GLY A 79 16.67 -22.60 -0.36
CA GLY A 79 15.67 -23.25 -1.23
C GLY A 79 15.46 -24.72 -0.89
N TYR A 80 15.37 -25.57 -1.91
CA TYR A 80 15.09 -27.00 -1.77
C TYR A 80 16.27 -27.79 -1.17
N THR A 81 16.06 -28.47 -0.04
CA THR A 81 17.09 -29.22 0.70
C THR A 81 17.08 -30.74 0.48
N GLY A 82 16.29 -31.24 -0.48
CA GLY A 82 16.12 -32.66 -0.74
C GLY A 82 14.73 -33.21 -0.33
N PRO A 83 14.40 -34.45 -0.70
CA PRO A 83 13.01 -34.93 -0.74
C PRO A 83 12.36 -35.21 0.62
N ARG A 84 13.17 -35.33 1.68
CA ARG A 84 12.69 -35.59 3.05
C ARG A 84 13.25 -34.61 4.08
N GLN A 85 14.10 -33.68 3.63
CA GLN A 85 14.72 -32.72 4.52
C GLN A 85 13.85 -31.47 4.60
N PRO A 86 13.67 -30.89 5.80
CA PRO A 86 12.92 -29.65 5.93
C PRO A 86 13.69 -28.49 5.27
N ASP A 87 12.96 -27.49 4.80
CA ASP A 87 13.47 -26.33 4.05
C ASP A 87 12.89 -24.99 4.52
N ASN A 88 11.99 -25.02 5.51
CA ASN A 88 11.49 -23.83 6.16
C ASN A 88 11.18 -24.06 7.65
N VAL A 89 11.00 -22.96 8.39
CA VAL A 89 10.63 -22.95 9.80
C VAL A 89 9.14 -22.63 9.92
N VAL A 90 8.36 -23.53 10.52
CA VAL A 90 7.05 -23.19 11.10
C VAL A 90 7.29 -22.58 12.47
N CYS A 91 6.81 -21.35 12.68
CA CYS A 91 6.94 -20.61 13.94
C CYS A 91 6.32 -21.39 15.11
N GLY A 92 7.16 -21.71 16.10
CA GLY A 92 6.88 -22.56 17.25
C GLY A 92 7.61 -22.12 18.53
N GLY A 93 7.97 -20.83 18.63
CA GLY A 93 8.72 -20.28 19.78
C GLY A 93 10.24 -20.39 19.66
N GLN A 94 10.79 -20.66 18.47
CA GLN A 94 12.23 -20.81 18.27
C GLN A 94 12.97 -19.49 18.49
N ARG A 95 14.18 -19.56 19.04
CA ARG A 95 15.13 -18.44 19.06
C ARG A 95 15.99 -18.48 17.81
N LEU A 96 16.07 -17.35 17.10
CA LEU A 96 16.94 -17.23 15.94
C LEU A 96 18.41 -17.18 16.37
N PRO A 97 19.32 -17.87 15.66
CA PRO A 97 20.74 -17.78 15.94
C PRO A 97 21.25 -16.41 15.55
N LEU A 98 21.74 -15.63 16.52
CA LEU A 98 22.39 -14.36 16.27
C LEU A 98 23.90 -14.56 16.04
N PRO A 99 24.55 -13.72 15.23
CA PRO A 99 26.00 -13.71 15.10
C PRO A 99 26.66 -13.47 16.47
N ASP A 100 27.82 -14.07 16.70
CA ASP A 100 28.61 -13.82 17.90
C ASP A 100 29.07 -12.35 17.93
N THR A 101 28.68 -11.62 18.98
CA THR A 101 28.93 -10.18 19.16
C THR A 101 30.05 -9.90 20.16
N THR A 102 30.84 -10.93 20.54
CA THR A 102 31.90 -10.84 21.57
C THR A 102 33.19 -10.11 21.15
N THR A 103 33.26 -9.53 19.95
CA THR A 103 34.39 -8.68 19.54
C THR A 103 34.19 -7.24 20.00
N ASP A 104 35.30 -6.54 20.33
CA ASP A 104 35.31 -5.15 20.85
C ASP A 104 34.63 -4.09 19.94
N ASP A 105 34.19 -4.48 18.75
CA ASP A 105 33.40 -3.69 17.81
C ASP A 105 31.97 -4.25 17.74
N VAL A 106 31.18 -4.08 18.80
CA VAL A 106 29.80 -4.60 18.80
C VAL A 106 28.97 -3.87 17.74
N PRO A 107 28.46 -4.58 16.71
CA PRO A 107 27.73 -3.92 15.65
C PRO A 107 26.30 -3.58 16.06
N ALA A 108 25.88 -2.34 15.75
CA ALA A 108 24.49 -1.95 15.92
C ALA A 108 23.65 -2.57 14.79
N PHE A 109 22.71 -3.43 15.15
CA PHE A 109 21.67 -3.90 14.23
C PHE A 109 20.54 -2.88 14.20
N PHE A 110 20.17 -2.45 12.99
CA PHE A 110 19.16 -1.43 12.74
C PHE A 110 17.77 -2.04 12.53
N SER A 111 17.69 -3.17 11.84
CA SER A 111 16.42 -3.85 11.55
C SER A 111 16.58 -5.37 11.44
N LEU A 112 15.49 -6.09 11.68
CA LEU A 112 15.33 -7.51 11.38
C LEU A 112 14.40 -7.67 10.19
N SER A 113 14.81 -8.44 9.18
CA SER A 113 13.96 -8.75 8.03
C SER A 113 13.80 -10.26 7.85
N LEU A 114 12.58 -10.69 7.53
CA LEU A 114 12.19 -12.10 7.38
C LEU A 114 11.50 -12.32 6.03
N LEU A 115 11.74 -13.46 5.40
CA LEU A 115 10.92 -13.95 4.28
C LEU A 115 9.88 -14.91 4.84
N VAL A 116 8.60 -14.52 4.76
CA VAL A 116 7.50 -15.20 5.44
C VAL A 116 6.29 -15.43 4.54
N ALA A 117 5.50 -16.45 4.89
CA ALA A 117 4.16 -16.66 4.33
C ALA A 117 3.31 -17.40 5.37
N THR A 118 1.99 -17.24 5.31
CA THR A 118 1.08 -18.11 6.06
C THR A 118 0.49 -19.20 5.18
N ASP A 119 0.16 -20.32 5.79
CA ASP A 119 -0.64 -21.39 5.19
C ASP A 119 -2.15 -21.17 5.31
N ALA A 120 -2.59 -20.07 5.93
CA ALA A 120 -3.96 -19.58 5.77
C ALA A 120 -4.25 -19.33 4.29
N MET A 121 -5.40 -19.81 3.82
CA MET A 121 -5.93 -19.46 2.51
C MET A 121 -6.93 -18.32 2.77
N GLN A 122 -6.68 -17.14 2.20
CA GLN A 122 -7.57 -15.95 2.19
C GLN A 122 -7.39 -14.87 3.27
N GLN A 123 -6.66 -15.11 4.35
CA GLN A 123 -6.46 -14.09 5.39
C GLN A 123 -5.04 -14.08 5.92
N ASP A 124 -4.57 -12.91 6.35
CA ASP A 124 -3.29 -12.81 7.01
C ASP A 124 -3.27 -13.56 8.34
N THR A 125 -2.08 -13.94 8.77
CA THR A 125 -1.84 -14.43 10.13
C THR A 125 -0.83 -13.51 10.80
N SER A 126 -1.22 -12.97 11.95
CA SER A 126 -0.37 -12.11 12.77
C SER A 126 -0.07 -12.80 14.09
N ALA A 127 1.17 -12.70 14.55
CA ALA A 127 1.55 -13.12 15.89
C ALA A 127 2.79 -12.36 16.35
N ASP A 128 2.94 -12.22 17.66
CA ASP A 128 3.98 -11.40 18.25
C ASP A 128 5.34 -12.12 18.35
N LEU A 129 6.38 -11.53 17.77
CA LEU A 129 7.77 -11.91 18.02
C LEU A 129 8.35 -11.09 19.17
N VAL A 130 9.33 -11.65 19.88
CA VAL A 130 9.97 -10.98 21.01
C VAL A 130 11.45 -10.75 20.75
N LEU A 131 11.84 -9.48 20.81
CA LEU A 131 13.22 -9.00 20.77
C LEU A 131 13.71 -8.81 22.21
N ALA A 132 14.89 -9.32 22.55
CA ALA A 132 15.51 -9.09 23.85
C ALA A 132 16.88 -8.42 23.69
N TYR A 133 17.20 -7.53 24.62
CA TYR A 133 18.40 -6.70 24.59
C TYR A 133 19.34 -6.98 25.78
N SER A 134 20.60 -6.60 25.64
CA SER A 134 21.66 -6.86 26.63
C SER A 134 21.46 -6.13 27.96
N ASP A 135 20.63 -5.09 28.00
CA ASP A 135 20.23 -4.36 29.20
C ASP A 135 19.03 -4.99 29.93
N GLY A 136 18.51 -6.12 29.44
CA GLY A 136 17.37 -6.83 30.01
C GLY A 136 16.02 -6.44 29.42
N ARG A 137 15.96 -5.41 28.56
CA ARG A 137 14.72 -4.97 27.91
C ARG A 137 14.17 -6.03 26.96
N ARG A 138 12.85 -6.07 26.83
CA ARG A 138 12.14 -6.89 25.86
C ARG A 138 11.20 -6.01 25.05
N GLN A 139 11.22 -6.14 23.74
CA GLN A 139 10.29 -5.46 22.84
C GLN A 139 9.49 -6.51 22.09
N THR A 140 8.20 -6.29 21.96
CA THR A 140 7.31 -7.11 21.14
C THR A 140 7.08 -6.43 19.80
N GLN A 141 7.05 -7.21 18.73
CA GLN A 141 6.74 -6.74 17.37
C GLN A 141 5.76 -7.71 16.72
N THR A 142 4.68 -7.18 16.13
CA THR A 142 3.67 -8.02 15.47
C THR A 142 4.18 -8.48 14.10
N LEU A 143 4.52 -9.76 14.01
CA LEU A 143 4.87 -10.44 12.76
C LEU A 143 3.60 -10.81 12.01
N ARG A 144 3.31 -10.08 10.93
CA ARG A 144 2.27 -10.42 9.95
C ARG A 144 2.86 -11.25 8.82
N ALA A 145 2.15 -12.29 8.43
CA ALA A 145 2.43 -13.07 7.22
C ALA A 145 1.17 -13.15 6.36
N SER A 146 1.30 -12.75 5.09
CA SER A 146 0.21 -12.81 4.12
C SER A 146 0.06 -14.22 3.51
N PRO A 147 -1.17 -14.57 3.06
CA PRO A 147 -1.45 -15.86 2.44
C PRO A 147 -0.45 -16.18 1.33
N ALA A 148 0.14 -17.37 1.38
CA ALA A 148 0.92 -17.90 0.26
C ALA A 148 0.13 -17.81 -1.06
N TRP A 149 -1.19 -17.95 -0.98
CA TRP A 149 -2.13 -17.67 -2.06
C TRP A 149 -3.50 -17.33 -1.47
N SER A 150 -4.20 -16.40 -2.12
CA SER A 150 -5.58 -16.05 -1.81
C SER A 150 -6.39 -15.89 -3.09
N PHE A 151 -7.60 -16.44 -3.07
CA PHE A 151 -8.59 -16.26 -4.12
C PHE A 151 -9.18 -14.84 -4.00
N LEU A 152 -9.46 -14.17 -5.13
CA LEU A 152 -9.89 -12.76 -5.27
C LEU A 152 -8.81 -11.70 -4.94
N THR A 153 -8.02 -11.89 -3.90
CA THR A 153 -6.99 -10.94 -3.46
C THR A 153 -5.59 -11.48 -3.70
N LEU A 154 -5.01 -11.19 -4.87
CA LEU A 154 -3.66 -11.64 -5.19
C LEU A 154 -2.62 -10.64 -4.66
N SER A 155 -2.18 -10.80 -3.41
CA SER A 155 -1.09 -9.97 -2.85
C SER A 155 0.23 -10.22 -3.58
N ARG A 156 1.03 -9.17 -3.77
CA ARG A 156 2.30 -9.24 -4.49
C ARG A 156 3.42 -9.55 -3.50
N GLY A 157 3.88 -10.80 -3.51
CA GLY A 157 5.07 -11.23 -2.77
C GLY A 157 6.37 -10.78 -3.41
N GLU A 158 7.45 -10.93 -2.66
CA GLU A 158 8.82 -10.69 -3.14
C GLU A 158 9.38 -11.88 -3.93
N LEU A 159 8.99 -13.11 -3.54
CA LEU A 159 9.26 -14.31 -4.30
C LEU A 159 7.96 -14.87 -4.82
N VAL A 160 7.84 -14.96 -6.15
CA VAL A 160 6.62 -15.41 -6.81
C VAL A 160 6.90 -16.73 -7.52
N ALA A 161 6.26 -17.80 -7.05
CA ALA A 161 6.23 -19.06 -7.73
C ALA A 161 5.11 -19.06 -8.79
N PRO A 162 5.38 -19.50 -10.03
CA PRO A 162 4.40 -19.43 -11.12
C PRO A 162 3.25 -20.45 -10.97
N TYR A 163 3.37 -21.41 -10.08
CA TYR A 163 2.37 -22.44 -9.81
C TYR A 163 2.63 -23.06 -8.43
N THR A 164 1.69 -23.85 -7.95
CA THR A 164 1.80 -24.57 -6.67
C THR A 164 1.66 -26.07 -6.90
N TRP A 165 2.51 -26.89 -6.29
CA TRP A 165 2.32 -28.34 -6.30
C TRP A 165 1.09 -28.70 -5.49
N THR A 166 0.29 -29.63 -5.97
CA THR A 166 -0.77 -30.28 -5.19
C THR A 166 -0.36 -31.70 -4.82
N ALA A 167 -1.23 -32.41 -4.10
CA ALA A 167 -0.99 -33.81 -3.74
C ALA A 167 -0.75 -34.71 -4.97
N THR A 168 -1.35 -34.37 -6.12
CA THR A 168 -1.36 -35.22 -7.33
C THR A 168 -0.99 -34.49 -8.63
N GLY A 169 -0.90 -33.17 -8.63
CA GLY A 169 -0.61 -32.38 -9.83
C GLY A 169 -0.10 -30.97 -9.54
N ILE A 170 -0.50 -30.03 -10.39
CA ILE A 170 -0.13 -28.62 -10.33
C ILE A 170 -1.42 -27.79 -10.27
N ASP A 171 -1.44 -26.81 -9.37
CA ASP A 171 -2.36 -25.67 -9.44
C ASP A 171 -1.63 -24.52 -10.14
N GLY A 172 -2.21 -23.99 -11.23
CA GLY A 172 -1.65 -22.89 -12.01
C GLY A 172 -1.71 -21.53 -11.33
N ASN A 173 -2.31 -21.44 -10.15
CA ASN A 173 -2.27 -20.24 -9.33
C ASN A 173 -0.84 -20.00 -8.78
N THR A 174 -0.40 -18.74 -8.86
CA THR A 174 0.90 -18.33 -8.31
C THR A 174 0.89 -18.41 -6.78
N SER A 175 1.99 -18.84 -6.16
CA SER A 175 2.21 -18.73 -4.72
C SER A 175 3.32 -17.75 -4.38
N GLN A 176 3.23 -17.12 -3.21
CA GLN A 176 3.95 -15.91 -2.84
C GLN A 176 4.70 -16.09 -1.51
N VAL A 177 5.92 -15.54 -1.42
CA VAL A 177 6.62 -15.31 -0.15
C VAL A 177 6.85 -13.81 0.00
N PHE A 178 6.56 -13.28 1.18
CA PHE A 178 6.54 -11.86 1.48
C PHE A 178 7.74 -11.48 2.35
N GLU A 179 8.17 -10.23 2.24
CA GLU A 179 9.18 -9.67 3.13
C GLU A 179 8.50 -8.90 4.27
N TYR A 180 8.88 -9.24 5.49
CA TYR A 180 8.55 -8.51 6.70
C TYR A 180 9.82 -7.84 7.24
N THR A 181 9.73 -6.59 7.69
CA THR A 181 10.85 -5.91 8.35
C THR A 181 10.39 -5.25 9.65
N ALA A 182 11.07 -5.55 10.75
CA ALA A 182 10.87 -4.91 12.05
C ALA A 182 11.99 -3.92 12.37
N PRO A 183 11.66 -2.69 12.83
CA PRO A 183 12.65 -1.78 13.40
C PRO A 183 13.18 -2.31 14.73
N LEU A 184 14.47 -2.16 14.97
CA LEU A 184 15.09 -2.43 16.28
C LEU A 184 15.19 -1.11 17.04
N VAL A 185 14.06 -0.68 17.62
CA VAL A 185 13.76 0.70 18.05
C VAL A 185 14.67 1.25 19.15
N ASP A 186 15.52 0.41 19.75
CA ASP A 186 16.25 0.80 20.97
C ASP A 186 17.66 0.24 21.10
N SER A 187 18.24 -0.26 20.01
CA SER A 187 19.67 -0.62 20.00
C SER A 187 20.61 0.59 19.99
N THR A 188 20.07 1.82 20.09
CA THR A 188 20.78 3.07 19.78
C THR A 188 20.54 4.20 20.79
N ALA A 189 19.94 3.90 21.96
CA ALA A 189 19.53 4.90 22.96
C ALA A 189 20.60 5.99 23.18
N ALA A 190 20.22 7.21 22.78
CA ALA A 190 21.02 8.41 22.60
C ALA A 190 21.88 8.86 23.80
N THR A 191 21.68 8.26 24.97
CA THR A 191 22.25 8.71 26.25
C THR A 191 22.99 7.61 27.01
N ALA A 192 23.01 6.37 26.54
CA ALA A 192 23.73 5.30 27.21
C ALA A 192 25.20 5.25 26.75
N ALA A 193 26.14 5.18 27.70
CA ALA A 193 27.57 5.03 27.40
C ALA A 193 27.89 3.76 26.58
N THR A 194 26.97 2.78 26.58
CA THR A 194 27.00 1.59 25.75
C THR A 194 25.59 1.33 25.20
N PRO A 195 25.37 1.28 23.87
CA PRO A 195 24.07 0.94 23.31
C PRO A 195 23.65 -0.48 23.73
N ALA A 196 22.36 -0.65 24.06
CA ALA A 196 21.80 -1.97 24.31
C ALA A 196 21.84 -2.79 23.00
N THR A 197 22.33 -4.01 23.05
CA THR A 197 22.54 -4.82 21.85
C THR A 197 21.52 -5.93 21.79
N LEU A 198 21.05 -6.26 20.58
CA LEU A 198 20.08 -7.34 20.40
C LEU A 198 20.76 -8.67 20.78
N VAL A 199 20.23 -9.36 21.80
CA VAL A 199 20.78 -10.63 22.29
C VAL A 199 19.92 -11.84 21.92
N SER A 200 18.64 -11.64 21.61
CA SER A 200 17.82 -12.72 21.04
C SER A 200 16.61 -12.22 20.28
N VAL A 201 16.26 -12.93 19.20
CA VAL A 201 14.96 -12.84 18.53
C VAL A 201 14.22 -14.15 18.78
N THR A 202 13.02 -14.10 19.34
CA THR A 202 12.16 -15.26 19.56
C THR A 202 10.96 -15.16 18.62
N LEU A 203 10.80 -16.13 17.72
CA LEU A 203 9.65 -16.24 16.83
C LEU A 203 8.38 -16.56 17.63
N PRO A 204 7.18 -16.18 17.13
CA PRO A 204 5.91 -16.59 17.75
C PRO A 204 5.72 -18.11 17.75
N ASP A 205 4.77 -18.60 18.54
CA ASP A 205 4.28 -19.99 18.43
C ASP A 205 2.90 -20.02 17.77
N THR A 206 2.89 -20.30 16.46
CA THR A 206 1.66 -20.39 15.68
C THR A 206 1.26 -21.84 15.39
N ARG A 207 1.90 -22.85 15.99
CA ARG A 207 1.66 -24.27 15.66
C ARG A 207 0.26 -24.75 16.02
N ARG A 208 -0.36 -24.12 17.00
CA ARG A 208 -1.71 -24.43 17.51
C ARG A 208 -2.75 -23.39 17.09
N ALA A 209 -2.34 -22.36 16.36
CA ALA A 209 -3.26 -21.37 15.82
C ALA A 209 -4.05 -21.97 14.65
N SER A 210 -5.13 -21.29 14.25
CA SER A 210 -5.93 -21.66 13.07
C SER A 210 -5.12 -21.64 11.77
N ALA A 211 -4.04 -20.86 11.76
CA ALA A 211 -3.06 -20.79 10.67
C ALA A 211 -1.64 -20.61 11.23
N ARG A 212 -0.65 -21.08 10.46
CA ARG A 212 0.76 -21.11 10.83
C ARG A 212 1.54 -20.07 10.06
N ILE A 213 2.53 -19.46 10.71
CA ILE A 213 3.51 -18.60 10.04
C ILE A 213 4.73 -19.44 9.69
N HIS A 214 5.18 -19.32 8.45
CA HIS A 214 6.38 -19.96 7.92
C HIS A 214 7.46 -18.94 7.62
N VAL A 215 8.71 -19.23 7.99
CA VAL A 215 9.90 -18.41 7.71
C VAL A 215 10.86 -19.20 6.81
N PHE A 216 11.23 -18.59 5.68
CA PHE A 216 12.13 -19.17 4.67
C PHE A 216 13.57 -18.66 4.79
N ALA A 217 13.74 -17.40 5.17
CA ALA A 217 15.04 -16.79 5.40
C ALA A 217 14.91 -15.61 6.38
N ALA A 218 16.01 -15.22 7.00
CA ALA A 218 16.08 -14.10 7.92
C ALA A 218 17.42 -13.37 7.79
N SER A 219 17.42 -12.05 7.94
CA SER A 219 18.62 -11.22 7.88
C SER A 219 18.50 -9.99 8.77
N LEU A 220 19.61 -9.59 9.37
CA LEU A 220 19.74 -8.33 10.10
C LEU A 220 20.38 -7.29 9.21
N TRP A 221 19.96 -6.02 9.32
CA TRP A 221 20.72 -4.92 8.74
C TRP A 221 21.72 -4.40 9.75
N GLN A 222 23.01 -4.60 9.49
CA GLN A 222 24.10 -4.14 10.34
C GLN A 222 24.62 -2.79 9.85
N GLN A 223 24.78 -1.86 10.79
CA GLN A 223 25.38 -0.56 10.53
C GLN A 223 26.57 -0.33 11.47
N PRO A 224 27.70 0.18 10.97
CA PRO A 224 28.80 0.61 11.84
C PRO A 224 28.32 1.73 12.74
N TRP A 225 28.53 1.59 14.04
CA TRP A 225 28.38 2.70 14.96
C TRP A 225 29.44 3.76 14.62
N PRO A 226 29.13 5.06 14.60
CA PRO A 226 30.15 6.08 14.42
C PRO A 226 31.19 5.94 15.55
N ARG A 227 32.40 5.46 15.25
CA ARG A 227 33.53 5.59 16.19
C ARG A 227 33.70 7.08 16.44
N ALA A 228 33.50 7.49 17.70
CA ALA A 228 33.52 8.86 18.20
C ALA A 228 34.07 9.85 17.17
N ALA A 229 33.19 10.68 16.61
CA ALA A 229 33.64 11.97 16.13
C ALA A 229 34.45 12.57 17.30
N ALA A 230 35.75 12.79 17.06
CA ALA A 230 36.74 13.15 18.06
C ALA A 230 36.17 14.06 19.16
N SER A 231 36.46 13.80 20.43
CA SER A 231 36.19 14.67 21.58
C SER A 231 35.88 16.15 21.21
N PHE A 232 34.64 16.59 21.38
CA PHE A 232 34.25 17.97 21.13
C PHE A 232 33.77 18.66 22.41
N ASP A 233 34.16 19.92 22.54
CA ASP A 233 33.87 20.79 23.68
C ASP A 233 32.40 21.23 23.69
N GLU A 234 31.66 20.75 24.68
CA GLU A 234 30.24 21.01 24.91
C GLU A 234 29.92 22.51 25.15
N ASN A 235 30.94 23.35 25.37
CA ASN A 235 30.78 24.77 25.68
C ASN A 235 30.87 25.72 24.47
N ASN A 236 30.99 25.20 23.24
CA ASN A 236 31.05 26.05 22.03
C ASN A 236 29.74 26.04 21.22
N PRO A 237 28.82 27.01 21.41
CA PRO A 237 27.52 27.03 20.74
C PRO A 237 27.57 27.31 19.23
N ARG A 238 28.74 27.61 18.65
CA ARG A 238 28.89 27.98 17.23
C ARG A 238 29.22 26.81 16.29
N VAL A 239 29.41 25.60 16.81
CA VAL A 239 29.72 24.40 16.01
C VAL A 239 28.87 23.22 16.54
N ARG A 240 27.58 23.19 16.23
CA ARG A 240 26.77 21.98 16.45
C ARG A 240 26.94 21.06 15.23
N PRO A 241 27.42 19.80 15.36
CA PRO A 241 27.39 18.86 14.26
C PRO A 241 25.92 18.58 13.90
N LEU A 242 25.56 18.72 12.62
CA LEU A 242 24.20 18.50 12.11
C LEU A 242 23.74 17.02 12.15
N GLY A 243 24.39 16.15 12.93
CA GLY A 243 24.12 14.71 13.00
C GLY A 243 24.41 13.94 11.70
N ALA A 244 24.91 14.61 10.65
CA ALA A 244 25.07 14.02 9.32
C ALA A 244 26.02 12.82 9.26
N GLY A 245 26.99 12.71 10.20
CA GLY A 245 27.84 11.54 10.35
C GLY A 245 27.12 10.25 10.77
N ASN A 246 25.85 10.36 11.17
CA ASN A 246 25.02 9.22 11.57
C ASN A 246 24.12 8.69 10.44
N LEU A 247 23.98 9.45 9.34
CA LEU A 247 23.15 9.05 8.20
C LEU A 247 23.86 7.98 7.37
N GLN A 248 23.14 6.93 7.03
CA GLN A 248 23.65 5.86 6.16
C GLN A 248 22.62 5.48 5.10
N VAL A 249 23.09 5.27 3.87
CA VAL A 249 22.28 4.76 2.77
C VAL A 249 22.11 3.26 2.91
N GLN A 250 20.87 2.79 3.02
CA GLN A 250 20.53 1.36 2.96
C GLN A 250 20.28 0.90 1.52
N ASN A 251 19.54 1.69 0.74
CA ASN A 251 19.17 1.32 -0.62
C ASN A 251 19.09 2.57 -1.51
N VAL A 252 19.44 2.42 -2.79
CA VAL A 252 19.22 3.41 -3.84
C VAL A 252 18.54 2.69 -4.99
N ARG A 253 17.27 3.02 -5.21
CA ARG A 253 16.36 2.28 -6.07
C ARG A 253 15.88 3.16 -7.23
N PRO A 254 16.46 3.01 -8.43
CA PRO A 254 15.87 3.57 -9.64
C PRO A 254 14.47 3.00 -9.86
N THR A 255 13.48 3.87 -10.03
CA THR A 255 12.09 3.47 -10.28
C THR A 255 11.71 3.70 -11.75
N GLN A 256 10.56 3.19 -12.18
CA GLN A 256 9.94 3.64 -13.44
C GLN A 256 8.93 4.79 -13.23
N LYS A 257 8.84 5.35 -12.00
CA LYS A 257 8.01 6.51 -11.70
C LYS A 257 8.65 7.76 -12.29
N ALA A 258 7.81 8.70 -12.72
CA ALA A 258 8.27 10.02 -13.13
C ALA A 258 7.79 11.08 -12.13
N THR A 259 8.57 12.16 -11.98
CA THR A 259 8.09 13.38 -11.33
C THR A 259 7.04 14.07 -12.21
N ASP A 260 6.36 15.08 -11.67
CA ASP A 260 5.40 15.88 -12.44
C ASP A 260 6.05 16.54 -13.67
N THR A 261 7.34 16.84 -13.61
CA THR A 261 8.10 17.41 -14.73
C THR A 261 8.62 16.36 -15.72
N GLY A 262 8.39 15.07 -15.45
CA GLY A 262 8.74 13.95 -16.34
C GLY A 262 10.14 13.37 -16.11
N HIS A 263 10.80 13.66 -15.00
CA HIS A 263 12.11 13.11 -14.66
C HIS A 263 11.98 11.79 -13.90
N GLN A 264 12.92 10.86 -14.09
CA GLN A 264 12.88 9.58 -13.40
C GLN A 264 13.06 9.80 -11.90
N VAL A 265 12.20 9.18 -11.09
CA VAL A 265 12.35 9.17 -9.63
C VAL A 265 13.33 8.07 -9.24
N VAL A 266 14.31 8.42 -8.43
CA VAL A 266 15.15 7.49 -7.68
C VAL A 266 14.82 7.61 -6.21
N GLU A 267 14.47 6.49 -5.57
CA GLU A 267 14.19 6.42 -4.14
C GLU A 267 15.46 6.06 -3.37
N ILE A 268 15.75 6.80 -2.32
CA ILE A 268 16.92 6.62 -1.46
C ILE A 268 16.43 6.30 -0.05
N THR A 269 16.76 5.11 0.46
CA THR A 269 16.47 4.75 1.86
C THR A 269 17.64 5.19 2.74
N LEU A 270 17.38 6.14 3.64
CA LEU A 270 18.31 6.64 4.64
C LEU A 270 17.92 6.13 6.03
N ASN A 271 18.92 5.65 6.75
CA ASN A 271 18.81 5.23 8.14
C ASN A 271 19.62 6.17 9.03
N ASN A 272 19.17 6.36 10.27
CA ASN A 272 19.99 6.92 11.33
C ASN A 272 20.17 5.90 12.46
N ALA A 273 21.30 5.19 12.46
CA ALA A 273 21.70 4.29 13.54
C ALA A 273 22.56 4.96 14.61
N GLY A 274 22.90 6.24 14.46
CA GLY A 274 23.71 6.96 15.43
C GLY A 274 22.90 7.46 16.62
N PRO A 275 23.57 7.96 17.66
CA PRO A 275 22.92 8.33 18.92
C PRO A 275 22.18 9.66 18.87
N THR A 276 22.35 10.47 17.83
CA THR A 276 21.74 11.81 17.76
C THR A 276 20.89 11.98 16.51
N CYS A 277 19.81 12.77 16.63
CA CYS A 277 18.98 13.10 15.48
C CYS A 277 19.78 13.93 14.48
N PHE A 278 19.61 13.62 13.19
CA PHE A 278 19.89 14.58 12.14
C PHE A 278 18.85 15.71 12.21
N SER A 279 19.33 16.95 12.13
CA SER A 279 18.52 18.17 12.11
C SER A 279 19.18 19.16 11.19
N SER A 280 18.47 19.67 10.19
CA SER A 280 18.96 20.78 9.37
C SER A 280 18.55 22.16 9.93
N GLY A 281 17.93 22.20 11.11
CA GLY A 281 17.43 23.44 11.73
C GLY A 281 16.13 23.90 11.08
N SER A 282 16.06 25.15 10.66
CA SER A 282 14.88 25.77 10.05
C SER A 282 14.79 25.63 8.53
N THR A 283 15.78 25.03 7.87
CA THR A 283 15.78 24.85 6.41
C THR A 283 16.19 23.44 6.05
N ALA A 284 15.46 22.78 5.16
CA ALA A 284 15.70 21.39 4.78
C ALA A 284 17.08 21.20 4.14
N ALA A 285 17.76 20.11 4.50
CA ALA A 285 18.92 19.65 3.75
C ALA A 285 18.47 19.09 2.40
N SER A 286 19.25 19.34 1.36
CA SER A 286 19.00 18.77 0.03
C SER A 286 19.68 17.41 -0.09
N VAL A 287 18.95 16.40 -0.54
CA VAL A 287 19.47 15.07 -0.89
C VAL A 287 19.56 14.97 -2.41
N SER A 288 20.72 14.57 -2.90
CA SER A 288 21.03 14.53 -4.34
C SER A 288 21.82 13.29 -4.72
N LEU A 289 21.75 12.94 -6.00
CA LEU A 289 22.50 11.88 -6.65
C LEU A 289 23.47 12.46 -7.67
N GLU A 290 24.70 11.97 -7.63
CA GLU A 290 25.78 12.37 -8.54
C GLU A 290 26.46 11.13 -9.12
N GLY A 291 26.73 11.13 -10.42
CA GLY A 291 27.35 10.01 -11.12
C GLY A 291 27.77 10.41 -12.53
N ASP A 292 28.45 9.52 -13.24
CA ASP A 292 28.88 9.80 -14.62
C ASP A 292 27.64 9.98 -15.53
N GLY A 293 27.45 11.20 -16.03
CA GLY A 293 26.28 11.62 -16.80
C GLY A 293 24.95 11.72 -16.03
N VAL A 294 24.97 11.51 -14.70
CA VAL A 294 23.79 11.62 -13.84
C VAL A 294 23.72 13.00 -13.21
N ARG A 295 22.59 13.68 -13.39
CA ARG A 295 22.32 14.98 -12.78
C ARG A 295 21.02 14.93 -11.98
N THR A 296 21.09 15.35 -10.73
CA THR A 296 19.89 15.67 -9.94
C THR A 296 19.22 16.91 -10.54
N VAL A 297 17.94 16.77 -10.89
CA VAL A 297 17.09 17.85 -11.42
C VAL A 297 16.09 18.32 -10.37
N GLU A 298 15.62 17.40 -9.53
CA GLU A 298 14.75 17.69 -8.40
C GLU A 298 15.35 17.04 -7.16
N ALA A 299 15.93 17.84 -6.27
CA ALA A 299 16.57 17.35 -5.06
C ALA A 299 15.51 16.93 -4.03
N GLY A 300 15.78 15.82 -3.34
CA GLY A 300 14.98 15.41 -2.19
C GLY A 300 15.22 16.33 -1.00
N ARG A 301 14.30 16.33 -0.04
CA ARG A 301 14.37 17.16 1.17
C ARG A 301 14.49 16.28 2.41
N LEU A 302 15.26 16.72 3.40
CA LEU A 302 15.35 16.06 4.70
C LEU A 302 15.52 17.11 5.81
N MET A 303 14.54 17.23 6.70
CA MET A 303 14.63 18.10 7.89
C MET A 303 15.13 17.35 9.12
N ARG A 304 14.56 16.16 9.37
CA ARG A 304 14.70 15.40 10.62
C ARG A 304 14.83 13.92 10.31
N LEU A 305 15.79 13.26 10.95
CA LEU A 305 15.86 11.79 11.05
C LEU A 305 16.47 11.42 12.40
N CYS A 306 15.69 10.85 13.30
CA CYS A 306 16.12 10.54 14.66
C CYS A 306 16.72 9.13 14.82
N PRO A 307 17.41 8.82 15.93
CA PRO A 307 17.97 7.50 16.19
C PRO A 307 16.94 6.38 16.04
N GLY A 308 17.35 5.32 15.33
CA GLY A 308 16.51 4.16 15.00
C GLY A 308 15.45 4.41 13.92
N ASP A 309 15.44 5.60 13.32
CA ASP A 309 14.45 5.98 12.30
C ASP A 309 14.98 5.78 10.87
N GLN A 310 14.06 5.56 9.94
CA GLN A 310 14.31 5.36 8.51
C GLN A 310 13.38 6.24 7.68
N ARG A 311 13.92 6.80 6.60
CA ARG A 311 13.14 7.53 5.60
C ARG A 311 13.54 7.15 4.18
N TRP A 312 12.54 7.02 3.33
CA TRP A 312 12.69 7.06 1.87
C TRP A 312 12.62 8.50 1.35
N ILE A 313 13.63 8.90 0.59
CA ILE A 313 13.74 10.21 -0.02
C ILE A 313 13.69 10.05 -1.53
N ARG A 314 12.84 10.84 -2.18
CA ARG A 314 12.66 10.83 -3.64
C ARG A 314 13.54 11.90 -4.27
N VAL A 315 14.27 11.53 -5.32
CA VAL A 315 15.13 12.45 -6.09
C VAL A 315 14.79 12.29 -7.56
N GLY A 316 14.43 13.39 -8.23
CA GLY A 316 14.27 13.42 -9.68
C GLY A 316 15.63 13.53 -10.37
N VAL A 317 15.91 12.62 -11.30
CA VAL A 317 17.18 12.56 -12.02
C VAL A 317 17.02 12.63 -13.53
N ALA A 318 17.98 13.28 -14.18
CA ALA A 318 18.25 13.17 -15.61
C ALA A 318 19.56 12.39 -15.80
N ASN A 319 19.61 11.51 -16.79
CA ASN A 319 20.79 10.74 -17.12
C ASN A 319 21.11 10.86 -18.62
N ASP A 320 22.22 11.53 -18.92
CA ASP A 320 22.78 11.65 -20.27
C ASP A 320 23.97 10.70 -20.48
N GLY A 321 24.34 9.93 -19.45
CA GLY A 321 25.45 8.98 -19.45
C GLY A 321 25.02 7.52 -19.68
N PRO A 322 25.90 6.55 -19.34
CA PRO A 322 25.57 5.14 -19.37
C PRO A 322 24.36 4.82 -18.50
N ARG A 323 23.47 3.92 -18.97
CA ARG A 323 22.32 3.47 -18.17
C ARG A 323 22.75 2.81 -16.87
N ASN A 324 23.79 1.97 -16.93
CA ASN A 324 24.38 1.36 -15.74
C ASN A 324 25.52 2.24 -15.24
N THR A 325 25.30 2.93 -14.13
CA THR A 325 26.27 3.89 -13.60
C THR A 325 26.38 3.79 -12.08
N ASN A 326 27.53 4.21 -11.56
CA ASN A 326 27.73 4.37 -10.13
C ASN A 326 27.22 5.75 -9.74
N MET A 327 26.46 5.79 -8.66
CA MET A 327 25.87 6.98 -8.09
C MET A 327 26.38 7.17 -6.67
N THR A 328 26.61 8.41 -6.30
CA THR A 328 26.95 8.86 -4.97
C THR A 328 25.77 9.64 -4.41
N VAL A 329 25.33 9.28 -3.21
CA VAL A 329 24.30 10.04 -2.49
C VAL A 329 24.99 11.14 -1.70
N VAL A 330 24.59 12.38 -1.98
CA VAL A 330 25.12 13.57 -1.32
C VAL A 330 24.01 14.31 -0.61
N VAL A 331 24.18 14.50 0.70
CA VAL A 331 23.34 15.37 1.53
C VAL A 331 24.06 16.70 1.70
N ARG A 332 23.37 17.82 1.50
CA ARG A 332 23.95 19.16 1.66
C ARG A 332 23.10 19.99 2.62
N GLY A 333 23.76 20.59 3.61
CA GLY A 333 23.11 21.50 4.54
C GLY A 333 22.68 22.80 3.84
N ALA A 334 21.63 23.44 4.34
CA ALA A 334 21.22 24.75 3.87
C ALA A 334 22.31 25.79 4.14
N SER A 335 22.72 26.55 3.12
CA SER A 335 23.63 27.68 3.30
C SER A 335 22.82 28.98 3.36
N ASN A 336 22.94 29.73 4.46
CA ASN A 336 22.38 31.08 4.54
C ASN A 336 23.13 31.99 3.56
N ALA A 337 22.42 32.50 2.55
CA ALA A 337 22.98 33.32 1.47
C ALA A 337 23.59 34.68 1.91
N THR A 338 23.56 35.01 3.21
CA THR A 338 24.07 36.28 3.76
C THR A 338 25.46 36.21 4.39
N GLN A 339 26.13 35.05 4.44
CA GLN A 339 27.54 34.95 4.83
C GLN A 339 28.43 34.49 3.67
N GLN A 340 28.62 35.36 2.69
CA GLN A 340 29.74 35.24 1.75
C GLN A 340 31.06 35.52 2.50
N GLN A 341 31.63 34.49 3.09
CA GLN A 341 33.09 34.20 3.21
C GLN A 341 33.32 33.25 4.39
N GLN A 342 33.84 32.05 4.09
CA GLN A 342 34.39 31.05 5.03
C GLN A 342 33.44 30.12 5.82
N GLN A 343 32.27 29.75 5.29
CA GLN A 343 31.68 28.45 5.64
C GLN A 343 31.67 27.58 4.39
N GLN A 344 32.53 26.55 4.37
CA GLN A 344 32.44 25.46 3.40
C GLN A 344 31.01 24.92 3.47
N SER A 345 30.24 24.99 2.37
CA SER A 345 28.94 24.35 2.26
C SER A 345 29.08 22.89 2.64
N GLN A 346 28.64 22.51 3.84
CA GLN A 346 28.85 21.16 4.35
C GLN A 346 28.05 20.18 3.48
N SER A 347 28.79 19.42 2.68
CA SER A 347 28.28 18.35 1.82
C SER A 347 28.81 17.03 2.39
N TRP A 348 27.92 16.08 2.62
CA TRP A 348 28.25 14.77 3.15
C TRP A 348 27.94 13.71 2.11
N ILE A 349 28.95 12.91 1.76
CA ILE A 349 28.75 11.67 1.02
C ILE A 349 28.27 10.64 2.03
N VAL A 350 27.02 10.20 1.90
CA VAL A 350 26.36 9.28 2.84
C VAL A 350 26.27 7.85 2.31
N GLY A 351 26.65 7.63 1.04
CA GLY A 351 26.74 6.30 0.44
C GLY A 351 26.99 6.34 -1.07
N THR A 352 27.27 5.16 -1.62
CA THR A 352 27.35 4.93 -3.07
C THR A 352 26.51 3.73 -3.45
N ALA A 353 25.98 3.72 -4.67
CA ALA A 353 25.19 2.62 -5.21
C ALA A 353 25.44 2.49 -6.71
N ARG A 354 25.14 1.31 -7.26
CA ARG A 354 25.14 1.09 -8.70
C ARG A 354 23.72 0.77 -9.13
N GLY A 355 23.22 1.47 -10.14
CA GLY A 355 21.85 1.29 -10.61
C GLY A 355 21.72 1.47 -12.12
N ARG A 356 20.58 1.02 -12.63
CA ARG A 356 20.17 1.17 -14.02
C ARG A 356 19.19 2.32 -14.13
N LEU A 357 19.62 3.43 -14.72
CA LEU A 357 18.84 4.65 -14.91
C LEU A 357 18.23 4.75 -16.31
N GLY A 358 17.19 5.58 -16.40
CA GLY A 358 16.37 5.83 -17.59
C GLY A 358 15.17 4.91 -17.68
N PHE A 359 14.07 5.44 -18.24
CA PHE A 359 12.86 4.67 -18.47
C PHE A 359 13.07 3.56 -19.51
N GLU A 360 12.29 2.49 -19.37
CA GLU A 360 12.26 1.34 -20.26
C GLU A 360 10.83 0.98 -20.63
N PRO A 361 10.57 0.56 -21.87
CA PRO A 361 9.26 0.09 -22.25
C PRO A 361 8.90 -1.19 -21.50
N TYR A 362 7.62 -1.30 -21.16
CA TYR A 362 7.04 -2.49 -20.55
C TYR A 362 6.84 -3.57 -21.59
N ALA A 363 7.24 -4.80 -21.28
CA ALA A 363 7.14 -5.95 -22.18
C ALA A 363 6.10 -6.94 -21.65
N ALA A 364 5.10 -7.25 -22.48
CA ALA A 364 3.97 -8.10 -22.09
C ALA A 364 4.36 -9.56 -21.78
N ASP A 365 5.44 -10.04 -22.39
CA ASP A 365 5.98 -11.39 -22.25
C ASP A 365 7.06 -11.52 -21.16
N ASP A 366 7.37 -10.43 -20.46
CA ASP A 366 8.34 -10.40 -19.36
C ASP A 366 7.69 -9.87 -18.06
N PRO A 367 7.27 -10.77 -17.15
CA PRO A 367 6.71 -10.39 -15.87
C PRO A 367 7.64 -9.52 -15.02
N ALA A 368 8.96 -9.68 -15.14
CA ALA A 368 9.92 -8.83 -14.43
C ALA A 368 9.95 -7.41 -15.02
N SER A 369 9.62 -7.24 -16.30
CA SER A 369 9.45 -5.92 -16.91
C SER A 369 8.22 -5.20 -16.35
N LEU A 370 7.07 -5.89 -16.30
CA LEU A 370 5.80 -5.36 -15.81
C LEU A 370 5.84 -5.04 -14.31
N ALA A 371 6.50 -5.88 -13.51
CA ALA A 371 6.62 -5.72 -12.06
C ALA A 371 7.41 -4.48 -11.60
N ARG A 372 7.97 -3.71 -12.54
CA ARG A 372 8.64 -2.42 -12.30
C ARG A 372 7.70 -1.22 -12.40
N HIS A 373 6.48 -1.40 -12.91
CA HIS A 373 5.44 -0.39 -12.76
C HIS A 373 4.95 -0.42 -11.30
N GLU A 374 4.73 0.76 -10.73
CA GLU A 374 4.43 0.94 -9.32
C GLU A 374 3.44 2.09 -9.17
N SER A 375 2.78 2.13 -8.01
CA SER A 375 1.89 3.23 -7.65
C SER A 375 2.62 4.59 -7.74
N PRO A 376 2.07 5.56 -8.48
CA PRO A 376 2.63 6.87 -8.66
C PRO A 376 2.39 7.75 -7.44
N ASP A 377 3.21 8.80 -7.32
CA ASP A 377 3.21 9.69 -6.17
C ASP A 377 1.85 10.34 -5.91
N TRP A 378 1.10 10.67 -6.96
CA TRP A 378 -0.24 11.23 -6.80
C TRP A 378 -1.20 10.25 -6.11
N PHE A 379 -1.09 8.94 -6.38
CA PHE A 379 -1.94 7.92 -5.77
C PHE A 379 -1.48 7.63 -4.34
N ASP A 380 -0.17 7.57 -4.12
CA ASP A 380 0.42 7.40 -2.78
C ASP A 380 0.01 8.53 -1.83
N GLY A 381 -0.08 9.76 -2.34
CA GLY A 381 -0.48 10.97 -1.62
C GLY A 381 -1.98 11.23 -1.54
N ALA A 382 -2.79 10.53 -2.35
CA ALA A 382 -4.24 10.74 -2.48
C ALA A 382 -5.05 10.38 -1.23
N LYS A 383 -4.67 9.28 -0.55
CA LYS A 383 -5.22 8.74 0.71
C LYS A 383 -6.70 8.38 0.78
N TYR A 384 -7.59 9.16 0.18
CA TYR A 384 -9.03 9.01 0.34
C TYR A 384 -9.76 9.14 -0.99
N GLY A 385 -10.57 8.13 -1.32
CA GLY A 385 -11.40 8.07 -2.51
C GLY A 385 -12.83 7.64 -2.20
N ILE A 386 -13.76 7.95 -3.11
CA ILE A 386 -15.15 7.48 -3.05
C ILE A 386 -15.39 6.40 -4.11
N PHE A 387 -15.85 5.24 -3.68
CA PHE A 387 -16.34 4.18 -4.55
C PHE A 387 -17.84 4.36 -4.78
N ILE A 388 -18.34 3.96 -5.95
CA ILE A 388 -19.75 4.09 -6.31
C ILE A 388 -20.23 2.78 -6.95
N HIS A 389 -20.98 1.98 -6.20
CA HIS A 389 -21.70 0.80 -6.70
C HIS A 389 -23.11 1.18 -7.16
N TRP A 390 -23.24 1.40 -8.47
CA TRP A 390 -24.50 1.79 -9.09
C TRP A 390 -24.76 1.01 -10.36
N GLY A 391 -25.98 0.54 -10.55
CA GLY A 391 -26.40 -0.25 -11.69
C GLY A 391 -27.84 -0.75 -11.53
N PRO A 392 -28.32 -1.61 -12.45
CA PRO A 392 -29.70 -2.12 -12.39
C PRO A 392 -30.05 -2.84 -11.09
N TYR A 393 -29.07 -3.39 -10.36
CA TYR A 393 -29.26 -4.00 -9.05
C TYR A 393 -29.75 -3.00 -7.98
N ALA A 394 -29.63 -1.69 -8.20
CA ALA A 394 -30.24 -0.67 -7.34
C ALA A 394 -31.78 -0.63 -7.45
N VAL A 395 -32.38 -1.23 -8.50
CA VAL A 395 -33.84 -1.33 -8.69
C VAL A 395 -34.48 -2.25 -7.64
N PRO A 396 -34.06 -3.52 -7.50
CA PRO A 396 -34.46 -4.31 -6.34
C PRO A 396 -33.87 -3.71 -5.07
N GLY A 397 -32.61 -3.25 -5.10
CA GLY A 397 -31.94 -2.54 -4.02
C GLY A 397 -32.17 -3.21 -2.67
N TYR A 398 -31.91 -4.52 -2.59
CA TYR A 398 -32.24 -5.35 -1.44
C TYR A 398 -31.12 -6.36 -1.23
N GLY A 399 -30.41 -6.18 -0.12
CA GLY A 399 -29.39 -7.10 0.37
C GLY A 399 -29.89 -7.96 1.53
N GLY A 400 -31.02 -7.64 2.17
CA GLY A 400 -31.46 -8.29 3.41
C GLY A 400 -31.37 -7.35 4.61
N PRO A 401 -31.85 -7.77 5.80
CA PRO A 401 -31.77 -6.97 7.01
C PRO A 401 -30.31 -6.68 7.39
N PRO A 402 -30.03 -5.58 8.10
CA PRO A 402 -28.69 -5.15 8.51
C PRO A 402 -28.17 -5.96 9.71
N ASP A 403 -28.28 -7.29 9.66
CA ASP A 403 -27.80 -8.19 10.72
C ASP A 403 -26.50 -8.91 10.34
N ARG A 404 -26.15 -8.91 9.05
CA ARG A 404 -24.95 -9.53 8.51
C ARG A 404 -24.64 -8.96 7.11
N GLU A 405 -23.39 -9.10 6.71
CA GLU A 405 -22.94 -8.71 5.37
C GLU A 405 -23.65 -9.50 4.27
N THR A 406 -24.38 -8.80 3.41
CA THR A 406 -25.19 -9.35 2.32
C THR A 406 -25.30 -8.35 1.16
N TYR A 407 -24.51 -8.59 0.13
CA TYR A 407 -24.33 -7.68 -1.00
C TYR A 407 -25.59 -7.52 -1.84
N ALA A 408 -26.20 -6.33 -1.82
CA ALA A 408 -27.41 -6.02 -2.59
C ALA A 408 -27.13 -6.02 -4.11
N GLU A 409 -25.92 -5.70 -4.53
CA GLU A 409 -25.47 -5.78 -5.92
C GLU A 409 -25.34 -7.22 -6.44
N TRP A 410 -25.40 -8.22 -5.55
CA TRP A 410 -25.47 -9.65 -5.88
C TRP A 410 -26.90 -10.20 -5.95
N PHE A 411 -27.93 -9.35 -5.83
CA PHE A 411 -29.35 -9.75 -5.81
C PHE A 411 -29.74 -10.74 -6.91
N TRP A 412 -29.26 -10.53 -8.15
CA TRP A 412 -29.58 -11.44 -9.26
C TRP A 412 -29.07 -12.85 -8.99
N TRP A 413 -27.84 -12.97 -8.49
CA TRP A 413 -27.21 -14.25 -8.16
C TRP A 413 -27.95 -14.98 -7.05
N TYR A 414 -28.10 -14.32 -5.90
CA TYR A 414 -28.72 -14.92 -4.72
C TYR A 414 -30.17 -15.33 -5.00
N SER A 415 -30.93 -14.48 -5.70
CA SER A 415 -32.33 -14.78 -5.98
C SER A 415 -32.51 -15.99 -6.91
N THR A 416 -31.51 -16.40 -7.69
CA THR A 416 -31.57 -17.56 -8.58
C THR A 416 -30.85 -18.81 -8.06
N HIS A 417 -30.05 -18.71 -6.98
CA HIS A 417 -29.23 -19.82 -6.42
C HIS A 417 -29.57 -20.16 -4.96
N HIS A 418 -30.80 -19.87 -4.52
CA HIS A 418 -31.23 -20.05 -3.12
C HIS A 418 -31.10 -21.47 -2.53
N ASP A 419 -31.12 -22.53 -3.35
CA ASP A 419 -31.21 -23.94 -2.90
C ASP A 419 -29.95 -24.78 -3.23
N ASP A 420 -28.89 -24.18 -3.76
CA ASP A 420 -27.94 -24.94 -4.58
C ASP A 420 -27.00 -25.92 -3.86
N GLY A 421 -27.00 -25.97 -2.52
CA GLY A 421 -26.35 -27.03 -1.68
C GLY A 421 -24.84 -27.29 -1.90
N ASN A 422 -24.23 -26.74 -2.95
CA ASN A 422 -22.89 -27.04 -3.43
C ASN A 422 -21.90 -26.09 -2.75
N SER A 423 -21.54 -26.47 -1.53
CA SER A 423 -20.62 -25.77 -0.64
C SER A 423 -19.16 -26.13 -0.94
N SER A 424 -18.68 -25.91 -2.15
CA SER A 424 -17.29 -26.24 -2.54
C SER A 424 -16.30 -25.05 -2.48
N GLY A 425 -16.74 -23.88 -2.03
CA GLY A 425 -15.86 -22.80 -1.55
C GLY A 425 -16.09 -22.59 -0.06
N GLY A 426 -15.06 -22.83 0.77
CA GLY A 426 -15.13 -22.91 2.23
C GLY A 426 -16.07 -21.91 2.90
N GLY A 427 -17.17 -22.43 3.43
CA GLY A 427 -18.24 -21.68 4.08
C GLY A 427 -19.58 -22.36 3.86
N GLY A 428 -19.82 -23.50 4.54
CA GLY A 428 -21.11 -24.18 4.49
C GLY A 428 -22.21 -23.30 5.08
N GLY A 429 -22.98 -22.62 4.23
CA GLY A 429 -24.05 -21.71 4.62
C GLY A 429 -25.07 -21.51 3.49
N ASN A 430 -26.27 -21.08 3.86
CA ASN A 430 -27.36 -20.69 2.96
C ASN A 430 -26.84 -19.74 1.85
N GLN A 431 -27.01 -20.08 0.57
CA GLN A 431 -26.56 -19.25 -0.55
C GLN A 431 -27.43 -18.00 -0.74
N ASP A 432 -28.57 -17.91 -0.08
CA ASP A 432 -29.43 -16.72 -0.03
C ASP A 432 -29.73 -16.33 1.43
N PRO A 433 -28.72 -15.83 2.17
CA PRO A 433 -28.85 -15.52 3.60
C PRO A 433 -29.88 -14.44 3.91
N ALA A 434 -30.31 -13.69 2.89
CA ALA A 434 -31.19 -12.52 2.97
C ALA A 434 -32.63 -12.76 2.50
N ASP A 435 -32.96 -13.98 2.08
CA ASP A 435 -34.23 -14.34 1.44
C ASP A 435 -34.54 -13.43 0.23
N THR A 436 -33.53 -13.16 -0.61
CA THR A 436 -33.71 -12.46 -1.89
C THR A 436 -34.67 -13.20 -2.81
N TYR A 437 -34.76 -14.53 -2.72
CA TYR A 437 -35.77 -15.36 -3.39
C TYR A 437 -37.19 -15.00 -2.93
N GLY A 438 -37.46 -15.00 -1.63
CA GLY A 438 -38.76 -14.61 -1.07
C GLY A 438 -39.13 -13.18 -1.42
N TYR A 439 -38.18 -12.25 -1.28
CA TYR A 439 -38.33 -10.85 -1.66
C TYR A 439 -38.68 -10.71 -3.15
N ARG A 440 -37.93 -11.39 -4.03
CA ARG A 440 -38.19 -11.38 -5.48
C ARG A 440 -39.61 -11.83 -5.80
N ARG A 441 -40.07 -12.92 -5.16
CA ARG A 441 -41.43 -13.44 -5.34
C ARG A 441 -42.49 -12.42 -4.92
N GLN A 442 -42.29 -11.77 -3.79
CA GLN A 442 -43.27 -10.84 -3.20
C GLN A 442 -43.37 -9.53 -3.99
N HIS A 443 -42.24 -8.99 -4.46
CA HIS A 443 -42.18 -7.64 -5.04
C HIS A 443 -42.27 -7.62 -6.56
N PHE A 444 -41.76 -8.64 -7.25
CA PHE A 444 -41.72 -8.70 -8.71
C PHE A 444 -42.56 -9.81 -9.31
N GLY A 445 -42.92 -10.81 -8.50
CA GLY A 445 -43.73 -11.95 -8.94
C GLY A 445 -42.91 -13.05 -9.62
N ARG A 446 -43.58 -14.19 -9.88
CA ARG A 446 -42.93 -15.44 -10.30
C ARG A 446 -42.33 -15.39 -11.71
N THR A 447 -42.89 -14.56 -12.59
CA THR A 447 -42.52 -14.52 -14.02
C THR A 447 -41.51 -13.45 -14.36
N TRP A 448 -41.17 -12.57 -13.41
CA TRP A 448 -40.20 -11.49 -13.63
C TRP A 448 -38.81 -12.07 -13.89
N ALA A 449 -38.11 -11.55 -14.90
CA ALA A 449 -36.68 -11.76 -15.11
C ALA A 449 -35.90 -10.52 -14.67
N TYR A 450 -34.65 -10.68 -14.24
CA TYR A 450 -33.87 -9.54 -13.72
C TYR A 450 -33.79 -8.36 -14.70
N ASP A 451 -33.62 -8.66 -15.98
CA ASP A 451 -33.54 -7.66 -17.05
C ASP A 451 -34.84 -6.85 -17.26
N ASP A 452 -36.00 -7.34 -16.79
CA ASP A 452 -37.25 -6.56 -16.82
C ASP A 452 -37.11 -5.29 -15.94
N GLY A 453 -36.21 -5.32 -14.94
CA GLY A 453 -35.90 -4.17 -14.09
C GLY A 453 -35.15 -3.03 -14.78
N PHE A 454 -34.58 -3.24 -15.98
CA PHE A 454 -33.82 -2.19 -16.68
C PHE A 454 -34.64 -0.94 -16.98
N ALA A 455 -35.95 -1.10 -17.22
CA ALA A 455 -36.85 0.04 -17.44
C ALA A 455 -37.03 0.91 -16.19
N ASN A 456 -36.78 0.36 -15.00
CA ASN A 456 -36.90 1.04 -13.71
C ASN A 456 -35.56 1.62 -13.22
N PHE A 457 -34.46 1.34 -13.90
CA PHE A 457 -33.18 2.02 -13.69
C PHE A 457 -33.17 3.32 -14.50
N THR A 458 -33.83 4.37 -13.99
CA THR A 458 -34.15 5.55 -14.80
C THR A 458 -33.13 6.67 -14.73
N ALA A 459 -32.40 6.79 -13.60
CA ALA A 459 -31.53 7.93 -13.34
C ALA A 459 -32.23 9.32 -13.39
N ASP A 460 -33.55 9.40 -13.18
CA ASP A 460 -34.34 10.64 -13.34
C ASP A 460 -33.93 11.79 -12.40
N ARG A 461 -33.28 11.47 -11.28
CA ARG A 461 -32.78 12.43 -10.28
C ARG A 461 -31.25 12.49 -10.25
N TRP A 462 -30.58 11.87 -11.21
CA TRP A 462 -29.13 11.84 -11.28
C TRP A 462 -28.58 13.18 -11.77
N ASP A 463 -27.69 13.77 -10.98
CA ASP A 463 -26.91 14.94 -11.35
C ASP A 463 -25.41 14.63 -11.18
N PRO A 464 -24.65 14.49 -12.28
CA PRO A 464 -23.22 14.18 -12.20
C PRO A 464 -22.42 15.29 -11.50
N ARG A 465 -22.88 16.55 -11.56
CA ARG A 465 -22.25 17.65 -10.81
C ARG A 465 -22.43 17.46 -9.31
N ALA A 466 -23.65 17.20 -8.86
CA ALA A 466 -23.94 16.99 -7.44
C ALA A 466 -23.12 15.83 -6.86
N TRP A 467 -22.87 14.78 -7.65
CA TRP A 467 -22.00 13.67 -7.24
C TRP A 467 -20.54 14.11 -7.06
N VAL A 468 -19.93 14.76 -8.05
CA VAL A 468 -18.51 15.19 -7.92
C VAL A 468 -18.33 16.28 -6.86
N ASP A 469 -19.33 17.16 -6.68
CA ASP A 469 -19.34 18.15 -5.60
C ASP A 469 -19.43 17.48 -4.22
N LEU A 470 -20.18 16.36 -4.09
CA LEU A 470 -20.20 15.58 -2.85
C LEU A 470 -18.85 14.89 -2.59
N VAL A 471 -18.23 14.28 -3.61
CA VAL A 471 -16.90 13.65 -3.50
C VAL A 471 -15.88 14.66 -2.98
N ALA A 472 -15.82 15.85 -3.58
CA ALA A 472 -14.95 16.93 -3.12
C ALA A 472 -15.33 17.43 -1.71
N ALA A 473 -16.64 17.53 -1.40
CA ALA A 473 -17.13 17.91 -0.08
C ALA A 473 -16.91 16.84 1.01
N ALA A 474 -16.60 15.59 0.64
CA ALA A 474 -16.12 14.58 1.57
C ALA A 474 -14.62 14.72 1.87
N GLY A 475 -13.88 15.50 1.07
CA GLY A 475 -12.42 15.57 1.11
C GLY A 475 -11.73 14.51 0.26
N ALA A 476 -12.46 13.67 -0.47
CA ALA A 476 -11.84 12.67 -1.34
C ALA A 476 -11.10 13.34 -2.52
N THR A 477 -10.00 12.74 -2.95
CA THR A 477 -9.15 13.24 -4.05
C THR A 477 -9.34 12.45 -5.35
N TYR A 478 -10.06 11.34 -5.28
CA TYR A 478 -10.42 10.50 -6.42
C TYR A 478 -11.77 9.81 -6.20
N PHE A 479 -12.35 9.29 -7.27
CA PHE A 479 -13.51 8.41 -7.19
C PHE A 479 -13.39 7.26 -8.17
N VAL A 480 -14.07 6.15 -7.88
CA VAL A 480 -14.14 4.97 -8.74
C VAL A 480 -15.61 4.64 -8.98
N LEU A 481 -16.06 4.62 -10.23
CA LEU A 481 -17.42 4.19 -10.59
C LEU A 481 -17.41 2.74 -11.07
N THR A 482 -18.37 1.94 -10.61
CA THR A 482 -18.70 0.63 -11.19
C THR A 482 -19.15 0.76 -12.65
N THR A 483 -18.20 0.75 -13.58
CA THR A 483 -18.50 0.88 -15.01
C THR A 483 -19.22 -0.34 -15.56
N LYS A 484 -18.93 -1.51 -14.99
CA LYS A 484 -19.63 -2.78 -15.25
C LYS A 484 -19.43 -3.70 -14.05
N HIS A 485 -20.51 -4.14 -13.42
CA HIS A 485 -20.50 -5.12 -12.33
C HIS A 485 -20.68 -6.56 -12.88
N HIS A 486 -20.80 -7.55 -12.00
CA HIS A 486 -20.90 -8.96 -12.39
C HIS A 486 -22.17 -9.33 -13.19
N ASP A 487 -23.20 -8.48 -13.15
CA ASP A 487 -24.41 -8.60 -13.99
C ASP A 487 -24.16 -8.24 -15.47
N GLY A 488 -22.99 -7.68 -15.77
CA GLY A 488 -22.50 -7.29 -17.09
C GLY A 488 -23.21 -6.09 -17.72
N PHE A 489 -23.96 -5.31 -16.94
CA PHE A 489 -24.57 -4.07 -17.42
C PHE A 489 -23.56 -2.92 -17.39
N ALA A 490 -23.26 -2.34 -18.55
CA ALA A 490 -22.26 -1.27 -18.66
C ALA A 490 -22.87 0.14 -18.51
N LEU A 491 -22.19 1.01 -17.76
CA LEU A 491 -22.52 2.43 -17.58
C LEU A 491 -21.75 3.37 -18.52
N PHE A 492 -21.13 2.83 -19.58
CA PHE A 492 -20.33 3.56 -20.56
C PHE A 492 -20.62 3.07 -21.99
N ASP A 493 -20.06 3.75 -22.99
CA ASP A 493 -20.16 3.32 -24.39
C ASP A 493 -19.29 2.08 -24.66
N THR A 494 -19.95 0.92 -24.72
CA THR A 494 -19.35 -0.38 -25.05
C THR A 494 -19.08 -0.57 -26.54
N GLY A 495 -19.44 0.41 -27.38
CA GLY A 495 -19.24 0.38 -28.82
C GLY A 495 -19.87 -0.85 -29.48
N ALA A 496 -19.05 -1.63 -30.17
CA ALA A 496 -19.53 -2.81 -30.90
C ALA A 496 -19.64 -4.09 -30.04
N THR A 497 -19.16 -4.08 -28.79
CA THR A 497 -19.00 -5.31 -27.99
C THR A 497 -20.34 -5.86 -27.47
N THR A 498 -21.18 -5.01 -26.87
CA THR A 498 -22.48 -5.38 -26.32
C THR A 498 -23.43 -4.19 -26.36
N ASN A 499 -24.74 -4.44 -26.41
CA ASN A 499 -25.77 -3.43 -26.19
C ASN A 499 -26.33 -3.48 -24.76
N ARG A 500 -25.82 -4.34 -23.86
CA ARG A 500 -26.25 -4.42 -22.45
C ARG A 500 -25.65 -3.23 -21.67
N SER A 501 -26.17 -2.04 -21.91
CA SER A 501 -25.63 -0.81 -21.33
C SER A 501 -26.68 0.29 -21.11
N ALA A 502 -26.32 1.27 -20.29
CA ALA A 502 -27.13 2.45 -19.96
C ALA A 502 -27.45 3.32 -21.20
N LEU A 503 -26.68 3.21 -22.29
CA LEU A 503 -27.00 3.87 -23.56
C LEU A 503 -28.21 3.24 -24.26
N HIS A 504 -28.39 1.92 -24.12
CA HIS A 504 -29.40 1.16 -24.83
C HIS A 504 -30.62 0.81 -23.97
N TYR A 505 -30.52 0.90 -22.65
CA TYR A 505 -31.61 0.59 -21.71
C TYR A 505 -31.57 1.57 -20.52
N GLY A 506 -32.68 1.68 -19.80
CA GLY A 506 -32.77 2.55 -18.63
C GLY A 506 -32.49 4.02 -18.97
N PRO A 507 -31.40 4.65 -18.47
CA PRO A 507 -31.15 6.09 -18.60
C PRO A 507 -30.97 6.62 -20.03
N ARG A 508 -30.69 5.74 -21.00
CA ARG A 508 -30.37 6.10 -22.41
C ARG A 508 -29.22 7.11 -22.51
N ARG A 509 -28.19 6.93 -21.68
CA ARG A 509 -27.15 7.93 -21.42
C ARG A 509 -25.77 7.30 -21.21
N ASP A 510 -24.72 7.98 -21.65
CA ASP A 510 -23.34 7.65 -21.28
C ASP A 510 -23.03 8.22 -19.89
N VAL A 511 -23.35 7.43 -18.86
CA VAL A 511 -23.21 7.81 -17.46
C VAL A 511 -21.75 8.11 -17.11
N LEU A 512 -20.80 7.26 -17.53
CA LEU A 512 -19.38 7.46 -17.26
C LEU A 512 -18.85 8.73 -17.93
N GLY A 513 -19.20 8.94 -19.20
CA GLY A 513 -18.77 10.11 -19.97
C GLY A 513 -19.21 11.42 -19.33
N ASP A 514 -20.47 11.48 -18.92
CA ASP A 514 -21.04 12.67 -18.28
C ASP A 514 -20.49 12.92 -16.88
N LEU A 515 -20.25 11.87 -16.08
CA LEU A 515 -19.61 11.99 -14.77
C LEU A 515 -18.17 12.51 -14.90
N PHE A 516 -17.40 11.97 -15.84
CA PHE A 516 -16.02 12.41 -16.07
C PHE A 516 -15.95 13.83 -16.66
N ALA A 517 -16.91 14.20 -17.51
CA ALA A 517 -17.05 15.58 -17.99
C ALA A 517 -17.38 16.55 -16.86
N ALA A 518 -18.29 16.18 -15.95
CA ALA A 518 -18.60 16.97 -14.76
C ALA A 518 -17.38 17.12 -13.84
N ALA A 519 -16.65 16.04 -13.58
CA ALA A 519 -15.41 16.08 -12.81
C ALA A 519 -14.37 17.02 -13.44
N ARG A 520 -14.12 16.90 -14.75
CA ARG A 520 -13.18 17.79 -15.47
C ARG A 520 -13.59 19.26 -15.41
N THR A 521 -14.90 19.54 -15.42
CA THR A 521 -15.43 20.92 -15.48
C THR A 521 -15.51 21.57 -14.10
N HIS A 522 -15.98 20.83 -13.09
CA HIS A 522 -16.34 21.39 -11.79
C HIS A 522 -15.33 21.04 -10.68
N GLN A 523 -14.63 19.91 -10.80
CA GLN A 523 -13.69 19.41 -9.80
C GLN A 523 -12.42 18.83 -10.47
N PRO A 524 -11.67 19.64 -11.25
CA PRO A 524 -10.60 19.13 -12.13
C PRO A 524 -9.44 18.43 -11.41
N ALA A 525 -9.27 18.70 -10.10
CA ALA A 525 -8.29 18.05 -9.25
C ALA A 525 -8.63 16.59 -8.94
N LEU A 526 -9.90 16.18 -9.05
CA LEU A 526 -10.31 14.80 -8.80
C LEU A 526 -9.73 13.87 -9.88
N LYS A 527 -9.06 12.81 -9.42
CA LYS A 527 -8.67 11.69 -10.25
C LYS A 527 -9.88 10.79 -10.50
N ARG A 528 -9.96 10.24 -11.70
CA ARG A 528 -11.15 9.57 -12.22
C ARG A 528 -10.84 8.09 -12.42
N GLY A 529 -11.42 7.24 -11.61
CA GLY A 529 -11.25 5.79 -11.66
C GLY A 529 -12.45 5.05 -12.24
N THR A 530 -12.17 3.87 -12.76
CA THR A 530 -13.15 2.96 -13.35
C THR A 530 -13.01 1.59 -12.70
N TYR A 531 -14.09 1.10 -12.10
CA TYR A 531 -14.20 -0.29 -11.70
C TYR A 531 -14.69 -1.15 -12.85
N PHE A 532 -14.11 -2.34 -13.00
CA PHE A 532 -14.44 -3.27 -14.06
C PHE A 532 -14.46 -4.72 -13.57
N SER A 533 -15.65 -5.32 -13.54
CA SER A 533 -15.79 -6.76 -13.29
C SER A 533 -15.22 -7.57 -14.45
N MET A 534 -14.20 -8.38 -14.16
CA MET A 534 -13.60 -9.29 -15.15
C MET A 534 -14.57 -10.43 -15.54
N PRO A 535 -15.24 -11.12 -14.60
CA PRO A 535 -16.26 -12.11 -14.93
C PRO A 535 -17.64 -11.48 -15.14
N GLU A 536 -18.49 -12.18 -15.90
CA GLU A 536 -19.92 -11.89 -16.02
C GLU A 536 -20.67 -13.20 -15.72
N TRP A 537 -21.29 -13.30 -14.53
CA TRP A 537 -21.74 -14.59 -14.00
C TRP A 537 -22.77 -15.29 -14.88
N PHE A 538 -23.63 -14.49 -15.53
CA PHE A 538 -24.72 -15.00 -16.36
C PHE A 538 -24.52 -14.79 -17.87
N ASN A 539 -23.34 -14.33 -18.29
CA ASN A 539 -23.03 -14.20 -19.71
C ASN A 539 -22.58 -15.55 -20.27
N PRO A 540 -23.31 -16.15 -21.24
CA PRO A 540 -22.91 -17.42 -21.85
C PRO A 540 -21.58 -17.35 -22.61
N ASP A 541 -21.14 -16.16 -22.99
CA ASP A 541 -19.86 -15.93 -23.66
C ASP A 541 -18.68 -16.15 -22.71
N PHE A 542 -18.91 -15.97 -21.41
CA PHE A 542 -17.92 -16.21 -20.36
C PHE A 542 -17.77 -17.70 -20.01
N ALA A 543 -18.69 -18.58 -20.47
CA ALA A 543 -18.70 -20.00 -20.12
C ALA A 543 -17.34 -20.73 -20.22
N PRO A 544 -16.52 -20.51 -21.27
CA PRO A 544 -15.22 -21.17 -21.39
C PRO A 544 -14.20 -20.78 -20.30
N TYR A 545 -14.43 -19.67 -19.61
CA TYR A 545 -13.58 -19.14 -18.53
C TYR A 545 -14.27 -19.23 -17.16
N GLY A 546 -15.52 -19.69 -17.11
CA GLY A 546 -16.28 -19.84 -15.88
C GLY A 546 -15.58 -20.75 -14.88
N PHE A 547 -15.76 -20.47 -13.59
CA PHE A 547 -15.05 -21.19 -12.53
C PHE A 547 -15.91 -21.35 -11.29
N GLY A 548 -15.66 -22.43 -10.53
CA GLY A 548 -16.34 -22.71 -9.27
C GLY A 548 -17.85 -22.63 -9.41
N ARG A 549 -18.48 -21.78 -8.59
CA ARG A 549 -19.93 -21.54 -8.64
C ARG A 549 -20.37 -20.59 -9.74
N TRP A 550 -19.47 -19.90 -10.45
CA TRP A 550 -19.81 -18.92 -11.49
C TRP A 550 -19.41 -19.42 -12.89
N PRO A 551 -20.15 -20.38 -13.46
CA PRO A 551 -19.77 -21.05 -14.70
C PRO A 551 -20.01 -20.21 -15.96
N GLY A 552 -20.59 -19.01 -15.90
CA GLY A 552 -20.87 -18.19 -17.08
C GLY A 552 -21.99 -18.76 -17.96
N GLN A 553 -23.20 -18.95 -17.41
CA GLN A 553 -24.35 -19.53 -18.12
C GLN A 553 -25.60 -18.70 -17.92
N LEU A 554 -26.66 -18.87 -18.73
CA LEU A 554 -27.91 -18.13 -18.48
C LEU A 554 -28.49 -18.48 -17.10
N ALA A 555 -28.95 -17.46 -16.37
CA ALA A 555 -29.70 -17.65 -15.14
C ALA A 555 -30.99 -18.44 -15.42
N ARG A 556 -31.42 -19.26 -14.46
CA ARG A 556 -32.74 -19.91 -14.49
C ARG A 556 -33.66 -19.21 -13.51
N ASN A 557 -34.82 -18.76 -13.98
CA ASN A 557 -35.84 -18.20 -13.11
C ASN A 557 -36.26 -19.28 -12.09
N PRO A 558 -36.15 -18.99 -10.79
CA PRO A 558 -36.21 -20.01 -9.74
C PRO A 558 -37.66 -20.45 -9.45
N PHE A 559 -38.67 -19.79 -10.00
CA PHE A 559 -40.10 -20.13 -9.82
C PHE A 559 -40.73 -20.83 -11.01
N THR A 560 -40.16 -20.64 -12.21
CA THR A 560 -40.70 -21.15 -13.48
C THR A 560 -39.77 -22.14 -14.17
N GLY A 561 -38.49 -22.19 -13.78
CA GLY A 561 -37.45 -23.03 -14.39
C GLY A 561 -37.00 -22.58 -15.79
N ARG A 562 -37.56 -21.49 -16.32
CA ARG A 562 -37.21 -20.93 -17.63
C ARG A 562 -35.89 -20.17 -17.57
N GLU A 563 -35.12 -20.18 -18.65
CA GLU A 563 -33.93 -19.35 -18.76
C GLU A 563 -34.33 -17.87 -18.80
N GLU A 564 -33.64 -17.06 -18.00
CA GLU A 564 -33.75 -15.60 -18.06
C GLU A 564 -32.95 -15.08 -19.25
N PRO A 565 -33.46 -14.07 -19.97
CA PRO A 565 -32.73 -13.47 -21.08
C PRO A 565 -31.46 -12.76 -20.56
N TYR A 566 -30.41 -12.78 -21.37
CA TYR A 566 -29.24 -11.89 -21.23
C TYR A 566 -29.35 -10.77 -22.26
N THR A 567 -30.23 -9.81 -21.97
CA THR A 567 -30.67 -8.74 -22.87
C THR A 567 -29.51 -7.84 -23.22
N GLY A 568 -29.44 -7.43 -24.49
CA GLY A 568 -28.34 -6.62 -25.02
C GLY A 568 -27.12 -7.41 -25.50
N ARG A 569 -27.05 -8.73 -25.25
CA ARG A 569 -26.07 -9.61 -25.89
C ARG A 569 -26.22 -9.56 -27.41
N ARG A 570 -25.12 -9.32 -28.12
CA ARG A 570 -25.12 -9.40 -29.59
C ARG A 570 -25.06 -10.87 -30.02
N ARG A 571 -25.95 -11.27 -30.94
CA ARG A 571 -25.98 -12.61 -31.57
C ARG A 571 -25.77 -12.42 -33.08
N GLY A 572 -24.67 -12.94 -33.65
CA GLY A 572 -24.27 -12.75 -35.07
C GLY A 572 -22.82 -13.17 -35.31
N PRO A 573 -22.23 -12.96 -36.52
CA PRO A 573 -20.83 -13.31 -36.81
C PRO A 573 -19.80 -12.63 -35.89
N ALA A 574 -20.21 -11.56 -35.20
CA ALA A 574 -19.44 -10.83 -34.20
C ALA A 574 -19.79 -11.19 -32.74
N ALA A 575 -20.60 -12.23 -32.51
CA ALA A 575 -20.93 -12.73 -31.16
C ALA A 575 -19.88 -13.73 -30.70
N VAL A 576 -19.47 -13.68 -29.42
CA VAL A 576 -18.51 -14.64 -28.85
C VAL A 576 -18.98 -16.08 -29.07
N GLY A 577 -18.05 -16.94 -29.50
CA GLY A 577 -18.32 -18.29 -29.96
C GLY A 577 -18.75 -18.41 -31.43
N ALA A 578 -19.05 -17.31 -32.13
CA ALA A 578 -19.35 -17.35 -33.55
C ALA A 578 -18.06 -17.56 -34.36
N THR A 579 -18.15 -18.40 -35.39
CA THR A 579 -17.04 -18.74 -36.25
C THR A 579 -17.22 -18.11 -37.62
N THR A 580 -16.21 -17.38 -38.09
CA THR A 580 -16.15 -16.87 -39.47
C THR A 580 -14.99 -17.50 -40.21
N THR A 581 -15.25 -17.96 -41.44
CA THR A 581 -14.22 -18.52 -42.32
C THR A 581 -13.94 -17.52 -43.42
N THR A 582 -12.67 -17.10 -43.57
CA THR A 582 -12.26 -16.21 -44.67
C THR A 582 -12.33 -16.93 -46.00
N ASP A 583 -12.34 -16.19 -47.12
CA ASP A 583 -12.27 -16.75 -48.47
C ASP A 583 -11.01 -17.61 -48.71
N GLU A 584 -9.99 -17.45 -47.84
CA GLU A 584 -8.73 -18.20 -47.82
C GLU A 584 -8.79 -19.46 -46.93
N GLY A 585 -9.94 -19.76 -46.31
CA GLY A 585 -10.18 -20.94 -45.48
C GLY A 585 -9.78 -20.79 -44.00
N GLU A 586 -9.36 -19.59 -43.56
CA GLU A 586 -8.98 -19.35 -42.17
C GLU A 586 -10.21 -19.16 -41.30
N THR A 587 -10.31 -19.94 -40.22
CA THR A 587 -11.49 -20.00 -39.36
C THR A 587 -11.19 -19.28 -38.05
N THR A 588 -11.89 -18.17 -37.77
CA THR A 588 -11.74 -17.40 -36.52
C THR A 588 -13.01 -17.47 -35.69
N THR A 589 -12.86 -17.85 -34.42
CA THR A 589 -13.95 -17.84 -33.43
C THR A 589 -13.84 -16.58 -32.57
N VAL A 590 -14.95 -15.89 -32.37
CA VAL A 590 -15.03 -14.72 -31.48
C VAL A 590 -14.86 -15.18 -30.03
N ASP A 591 -14.10 -14.45 -29.23
CA ASP A 591 -13.57 -14.84 -27.91
C ASP A 591 -13.93 -13.76 -26.87
N TYR A 592 -14.42 -14.15 -25.68
CA TYR A 592 -14.90 -13.19 -24.67
C TYR A 592 -13.79 -12.25 -24.21
N VAL A 593 -12.59 -12.78 -23.96
CA VAL A 593 -11.46 -11.99 -23.48
C VAL A 593 -10.98 -11.06 -24.59
N ARG A 594 -10.77 -11.58 -25.81
CA ARG A 594 -10.21 -10.83 -26.95
C ARG A 594 -11.19 -9.81 -27.54
N ASP A 595 -12.46 -10.16 -27.68
CA ASP A 595 -13.42 -9.41 -28.51
C ASP A 595 -14.49 -8.68 -27.69
N LEU A 596 -14.61 -8.94 -26.39
CA LEU A 596 -15.54 -8.23 -25.49
C LEU A 596 -14.80 -7.51 -24.35
N GLN A 597 -14.05 -8.25 -23.53
CA GLN A 597 -13.40 -7.73 -22.33
C GLN A 597 -12.27 -6.73 -22.69
N LEU A 598 -11.31 -7.16 -23.49
CA LEU A 598 -10.14 -6.34 -23.85
C LEU A 598 -10.53 -5.04 -24.59
N PRO A 599 -11.45 -5.03 -25.58
CA PRO A 599 -11.87 -3.80 -26.22
C PRO A 599 -12.54 -2.83 -25.24
N GLN A 600 -13.33 -3.33 -24.29
CA GLN A 600 -13.93 -2.50 -23.23
C GLN A 600 -12.86 -1.89 -22.32
N MET A 601 -11.87 -2.67 -21.87
CA MET A 601 -10.75 -2.15 -21.07
C MET A 601 -9.96 -1.08 -21.83
N ARG A 602 -9.70 -1.30 -23.13
CA ARG A 602 -9.06 -0.29 -24.01
C ARG A 602 -9.91 0.98 -24.16
N THR A 603 -11.22 0.85 -24.27
CA THR A 603 -12.13 2.00 -24.28
C THR A 603 -12.01 2.82 -22.99
N LEU A 604 -12.03 2.17 -21.82
CA LEU A 604 -11.85 2.84 -20.53
C LEU A 604 -10.48 3.53 -20.42
N ALA A 605 -9.42 2.86 -20.86
CA ALA A 605 -8.06 3.38 -20.82
C ALA A 605 -7.82 4.58 -21.74
N TYR A 606 -8.28 4.50 -22.99
CA TYR A 606 -7.87 5.44 -24.04
C TYR A 606 -8.94 6.45 -24.44
N GLN A 607 -10.22 6.07 -24.38
CA GLN A 607 -11.32 6.98 -24.73
C GLN A 607 -11.80 7.76 -23.50
N TYR A 608 -11.96 7.08 -22.35
CA TYR A 608 -12.34 7.73 -21.10
C TYR A 608 -11.15 8.27 -20.31
N GLU A 609 -9.93 7.82 -20.64
CA GLU A 609 -8.68 8.29 -20.03
C GLU A 609 -8.66 8.10 -18.51
N THR A 610 -9.04 6.90 -18.06
CA THR A 610 -9.09 6.57 -16.63
C THR A 610 -7.72 6.73 -15.96
N ASP A 611 -7.72 7.27 -14.75
CA ASP A 611 -6.55 7.38 -13.88
C ASP A 611 -6.33 6.08 -13.06
N ILE A 612 -7.41 5.31 -12.82
CA ILE A 612 -7.40 4.06 -12.03
C ILE A 612 -8.24 3.00 -12.74
N LEU A 613 -7.66 1.84 -13.07
CA LEU A 613 -8.44 0.67 -13.46
C LEU A 613 -8.52 -0.30 -12.28
N TRP A 614 -9.66 -0.29 -11.61
CA TRP A 614 -9.95 -1.15 -10.47
C TRP A 614 -10.67 -2.40 -10.96
N CYS A 615 -9.94 -3.49 -11.22
CA CYS A 615 -10.58 -4.72 -11.66
C CYS A 615 -11.18 -5.48 -10.48
N ASP A 616 -12.10 -6.40 -10.73
CA ASP A 616 -12.51 -7.37 -9.71
C ASP A 616 -12.61 -8.79 -10.26
N CYS A 617 -12.39 -9.76 -9.36
CA CYS A 617 -12.46 -11.19 -9.64
C CYS A 617 -11.64 -11.64 -10.86
N GLY A 618 -10.47 -11.03 -11.13
CA GLY A 618 -9.66 -11.35 -12.30
C GLY A 618 -9.15 -12.80 -12.31
N PRO A 619 -9.58 -13.65 -13.27
CA PRO A 619 -9.05 -15.00 -13.39
C PRO A 619 -7.64 -14.97 -13.97
N ALA A 620 -6.87 -16.07 -13.79
CA ALA A 620 -5.53 -16.23 -14.39
C ALA A 620 -5.54 -16.21 -15.94
N SER A 621 -6.69 -16.44 -16.56
CA SER A 621 -6.91 -16.43 -18.02
C SER A 621 -7.44 -15.08 -18.48
N ASN A 622 -6.54 -14.11 -18.69
CA ASN A 622 -6.89 -12.75 -19.13
C ASN A 622 -5.88 -12.21 -20.17
N ALA A 623 -6.22 -11.08 -20.78
CA ALA A 623 -5.32 -10.32 -21.65
C ALA A 623 -4.58 -9.18 -20.90
N THR A 624 -4.54 -9.24 -19.56
CA THR A 624 -4.09 -8.13 -18.71
C THR A 624 -2.64 -7.76 -19.00
N ALA A 625 -1.72 -8.72 -19.10
CA ALA A 625 -0.30 -8.43 -19.37
C ALA A 625 -0.09 -7.65 -20.68
N ALA A 626 -0.79 -8.05 -21.75
CA ALA A 626 -0.71 -7.37 -23.04
C ALA A 626 -1.32 -5.97 -22.99
N PHE A 627 -2.50 -5.85 -22.35
CA PHE A 627 -3.21 -4.59 -22.19
C PHE A 627 -2.41 -3.56 -21.38
N ILE A 628 -1.93 -3.92 -20.19
CA ILE A 628 -1.23 -2.98 -19.32
C ILE A 628 0.14 -2.58 -19.90
N ALA A 629 0.84 -3.49 -20.58
CA ALA A 629 2.09 -3.15 -21.26
C ALA A 629 1.83 -2.09 -22.33
N GLU A 630 0.76 -2.25 -23.11
CA GLU A 630 0.32 -1.27 -24.11
C GLU A 630 -0.04 0.07 -23.46
N TRP A 631 -0.83 0.02 -22.38
CA TRP A 631 -1.34 1.21 -21.70
C TRP A 631 -0.24 2.03 -21.03
N TRP A 632 0.64 1.38 -20.27
CA TRP A 632 1.78 2.02 -19.60
C TRP A 632 2.83 2.55 -20.58
N ASN A 633 2.94 1.97 -21.77
CA ASN A 633 3.79 2.49 -22.84
C ASN A 633 3.16 3.68 -23.59
N GLY A 634 1.94 4.11 -23.24
CA GLY A 634 1.25 5.24 -23.88
C GLY A 634 0.44 4.89 -25.13
N GLY A 635 0.08 3.62 -25.31
CA GLY A 635 -0.90 3.16 -26.31
C GLY A 635 -0.35 2.23 -27.40
N PRO A 636 -1.23 1.71 -28.28
CA PRO A 636 -0.93 0.64 -29.25
C PRO A 636 0.09 1.02 -30.34
N ALA A 637 0.39 2.31 -30.52
CA ALA A 637 1.40 2.77 -31.46
C ALA A 637 2.85 2.70 -30.91
N ALA A 638 3.04 2.46 -29.60
CA ALA A 638 4.34 2.46 -28.95
C ALA A 638 5.07 1.09 -28.97
N THR A 639 4.39 0.01 -29.38
CA THR A 639 4.93 -1.37 -29.30
C THR A 639 5.56 -1.90 -30.59
N ASN A 640 5.58 -1.13 -31.69
CA ASN A 640 6.21 -1.57 -32.94
C ASN A 640 7.67 -1.13 -33.03
N ASN A 641 8.57 -1.79 -32.30
CA ASN A 641 9.97 -1.91 -32.72
C ASN A 641 10.74 -3.06 -32.05
N ASN A 642 10.19 -4.29 -32.06
CA ASN A 642 10.98 -5.53 -32.16
C ASN A 642 10.07 -6.77 -32.03
N SER A 643 9.62 -7.34 -33.15
CA SER A 643 9.63 -8.79 -33.38
C SER A 643 8.95 -9.15 -34.70
N ARG A 644 9.60 -10.05 -35.46
CA ARG A 644 9.23 -10.63 -36.79
C ARG A 644 9.47 -9.68 -37.97
N SER A 645 10.36 -9.97 -38.93
CA SER A 645 10.44 -11.22 -39.71
C SER A 645 11.77 -11.31 -40.46
N SER A 646 12.36 -12.51 -40.47
CA SER A 646 13.33 -12.94 -41.48
C SER A 646 12.58 -13.36 -42.75
N ARG A 647 12.80 -12.67 -43.87
CA ARG A 647 13.03 -13.20 -45.24
C ARG A 647 12.85 -12.14 -46.35
N ARG A 648 13.98 -11.88 -47.03
CA ARG A 648 14.22 -11.57 -48.46
C ARG A 648 13.56 -10.35 -49.16
N ASN A 649 14.47 -9.43 -49.53
CA ASN A 649 14.65 -8.74 -50.82
C ASN A 649 13.44 -8.14 -51.57
N SER A 650 13.42 -6.80 -51.63
CA SER A 650 13.58 -6.10 -52.92
C SER A 650 14.14 -4.70 -52.72
N ARG A 651 15.09 -4.32 -53.59
CA ARG A 651 15.75 -3.02 -53.65
C ARG A 651 14.76 -1.95 -54.13
N ARG A 652 14.54 -0.89 -53.35
CA ARG A 652 14.33 0.45 -53.92
C ARG A 652 14.71 1.55 -52.93
N SER A 653 15.73 2.31 -53.33
CA SER A 653 16.23 3.51 -52.69
C SER A 653 15.15 4.59 -52.64
N LEU A 654 14.84 5.11 -51.45
CA LEU A 654 14.35 6.48 -51.27
C LEU A 654 15.05 7.09 -50.05
N ARG A 655 15.49 8.33 -50.25
CA ARG A 655 16.47 9.08 -49.48
C ARG A 655 15.95 9.51 -48.11
N SER A 656 16.90 9.70 -47.20
CA SER A 656 16.76 10.34 -45.90
C SER A 656 16.01 11.67 -45.97
N SER A 657 15.04 11.83 -45.07
CA SER A 657 14.77 13.14 -44.47
C SER A 657 14.67 12.95 -42.96
N SER A 658 15.61 13.58 -42.27
CA SER A 658 15.57 13.83 -40.84
C SER A 658 14.28 14.58 -40.51
N SER A 659 13.40 13.97 -39.73
CA SER A 659 12.34 14.71 -39.05
C SER A 659 12.21 14.18 -37.62
N SER A 660 12.61 15.05 -36.69
CA SER A 660 12.21 15.15 -35.29
C SER A 660 11.45 13.96 -34.70
N THR A 661 12.09 13.30 -33.74
CA THR A 661 11.44 12.66 -32.59
C THR A 661 10.29 13.53 -32.09
N ARG A 662 9.07 13.16 -32.47
CA ARG A 662 7.85 13.82 -32.01
C ARG A 662 7.80 13.64 -30.49
N ALA A 663 7.68 14.76 -29.80
CA ALA A 663 7.72 14.89 -28.36
C ALA A 663 6.91 13.78 -27.68
N TRP A 664 7.59 13.05 -26.80
CA TRP A 664 7.01 12.33 -25.68
C TRP A 664 5.98 13.27 -25.02
N PHE A 665 4.77 12.79 -24.77
CA PHE A 665 3.67 13.59 -24.22
C PHE A 665 4.16 14.55 -23.12
N PRO A 666 3.74 15.83 -23.13
CA PRO A 666 3.96 16.69 -21.98
C PRO A 666 3.12 16.09 -20.84
N HIS A 667 3.81 15.48 -19.88
CA HIS A 667 3.30 14.64 -18.77
C HIS A 667 2.80 13.25 -19.20
N PRO A 668 3.61 12.17 -19.08
CA PRO A 668 3.06 10.83 -19.18
C PRO A 668 2.04 10.68 -18.05
N ARG A 669 0.76 10.45 -18.40
CA ARG A 669 -0.23 10.01 -17.41
C ARG A 669 0.34 8.78 -16.71
N GLN A 670 0.25 8.75 -15.38
CA GLN A 670 0.67 7.61 -14.56
C GLN A 670 -0.59 6.91 -14.02
N PRO A 671 -1.25 6.06 -14.83
CA PRO A 671 -2.42 5.31 -14.38
C PRO A 671 -2.01 4.22 -13.40
N VAL A 672 -2.97 3.70 -12.63
CA VAL A 672 -2.75 2.57 -11.72
C VAL A 672 -3.72 1.42 -11.93
N VAL A 673 -3.28 0.21 -11.59
CA VAL A 673 -4.10 -1.01 -11.54
C VAL A 673 -4.04 -1.68 -10.18
N ASN A 674 -5.17 -2.20 -9.73
CA ASN A 674 -5.24 -2.95 -8.47
C ASN A 674 -4.76 -4.40 -8.60
N SER A 675 -4.67 -5.11 -7.48
CA SER A 675 -4.26 -6.51 -7.41
C SER A 675 -5.29 -7.55 -7.88
N ARG A 676 -6.44 -7.12 -8.41
CA ARG A 676 -7.53 -8.01 -8.82
C ARG A 676 -7.73 -8.08 -10.33
N CYS A 677 -6.79 -7.56 -11.13
CA CYS A 677 -6.80 -7.68 -12.59
C CYS A 677 -6.27 -9.04 -13.12
N GLY A 678 -6.09 -10.03 -12.23
CA GLY A 678 -5.77 -11.42 -12.58
C GLY A 678 -4.30 -11.72 -12.86
N LEU A 679 -3.38 -10.83 -12.47
CA LEU A 679 -1.93 -11.06 -12.45
C LEU A 679 -1.32 -10.37 -11.21
N PRO A 680 -0.87 -11.11 -10.17
CA PRO A 680 -0.35 -10.50 -8.95
C PRO A 680 0.90 -9.64 -9.20
N LEU A 681 1.74 -10.06 -10.15
CA LEU A 681 3.02 -9.42 -10.45
C LEU A 681 2.88 -8.01 -11.04
N VAL A 682 1.69 -7.65 -11.51
CA VAL A 682 1.44 -6.39 -12.25
C VAL A 682 0.61 -5.39 -11.45
N ALA A 683 0.28 -5.72 -10.21
CA ALA A 683 -0.49 -4.86 -9.32
C ALA A 683 0.37 -3.68 -8.81
N ASP A 684 -0.17 -2.47 -8.93
CA ASP A 684 0.45 -1.26 -8.37
C ASP A 684 0.15 -1.09 -6.87
N PHE A 685 -0.97 -1.67 -6.42
CA PHE A 685 -1.43 -1.67 -5.04
C PHE A 685 -2.32 -2.88 -4.72
N GLU A 686 -2.30 -3.31 -3.47
CA GLU A 686 -3.15 -4.39 -2.95
C GLU A 686 -4.53 -3.87 -2.50
N THR A 687 -5.55 -4.73 -2.48
CA THR A 687 -6.94 -4.33 -2.17
C THR A 687 -7.62 -5.24 -1.15
N PRO A 688 -7.16 -5.24 0.11
CA PRO A 688 -7.84 -5.97 1.15
C PRO A 688 -9.23 -5.32 1.40
N GLU A 689 -10.25 -6.16 1.52
CA GLU A 689 -11.63 -5.73 1.71
C GLU A 689 -11.94 -5.66 3.20
N TYR A 690 -12.55 -4.57 3.66
CA TYR A 690 -12.88 -4.31 5.07
C TYR A 690 -11.71 -4.41 6.08
N ALA A 691 -10.47 -4.63 5.62
CA ALA A 691 -9.36 -4.93 6.50
C ALA A 691 -8.74 -3.69 7.16
N THR A 692 -8.24 -3.90 8.38
CA THR A 692 -7.33 -3.02 9.09
C THR A 692 -6.00 -3.73 9.33
N TYR A 693 -4.94 -2.97 9.56
CA TYR A 693 -3.63 -3.53 9.88
C TYR A 693 -3.13 -3.00 11.22
N GLY A 694 -2.43 -3.84 11.98
CA GLY A 694 -1.79 -3.42 13.23
C GLY A 694 -0.41 -2.78 13.06
N THR A 695 0.15 -2.80 11.85
CA THR A 695 1.46 -2.21 11.51
C THR A 695 1.47 -1.69 10.09
N ALA A 696 2.32 -0.70 9.82
CA ALA A 696 2.43 -0.11 8.48
C ALA A 696 2.96 -1.11 7.45
N GLN A 697 2.33 -1.12 6.27
CA GLN A 697 2.75 -1.97 5.17
C GLN A 697 3.67 -1.18 4.22
N ARG A 698 4.78 -1.81 3.79
CA ARG A 698 5.73 -1.14 2.90
C ARG A 698 5.19 -0.99 1.47
N ARG A 699 4.53 -2.03 0.95
CA ARG A 699 3.85 -1.96 -0.35
C ARG A 699 2.54 -1.19 -0.20
N LYS A 700 2.20 -0.43 -1.23
CA LYS A 700 0.96 0.35 -1.24
C LYS A 700 -0.24 -0.57 -1.29
N TRP A 701 -1.28 -0.21 -0.57
CA TRP A 701 -2.55 -0.92 -0.51
C TRP A 701 -3.71 0.08 -0.37
N GLU A 702 -4.91 -0.38 -0.69
CA GLU A 702 -6.15 0.38 -0.59
C GLU A 702 -7.23 -0.47 0.08
N ALA A 703 -7.65 -0.07 1.27
CA ALA A 703 -8.80 -0.64 1.95
C ALA A 703 -10.06 -0.20 1.21
N ASN A 704 -11.02 -1.09 1.02
CA ASN A 704 -12.34 -0.73 0.49
C ASN A 704 -13.46 -1.32 1.36
N ARG A 705 -14.55 -0.56 1.51
CA ARG A 705 -15.75 -0.93 2.29
C ARG A 705 -16.95 -0.05 1.97
N GLY A 706 -18.15 -0.55 2.23
CA GLY A 706 -19.40 0.22 2.19
C GLY A 706 -19.55 1.25 3.31
N MET A 707 -20.20 2.38 2.99
CA MET A 707 -20.86 3.22 4.00
C MET A 707 -22.03 2.50 4.64
N ASP A 708 -22.77 1.72 3.85
CA ASP A 708 -23.59 0.64 4.36
C ASP A 708 -22.64 -0.49 4.80
N PRO A 709 -22.57 -0.84 6.10
CA PRO A 709 -21.65 -1.86 6.58
C PRO A 709 -21.92 -3.26 6.03
N TYR A 710 -23.05 -3.46 5.34
CA TYR A 710 -23.52 -4.77 4.91
C TYR A 710 -23.52 -4.95 3.38
N SER A 711 -23.32 -3.88 2.60
CA SER A 711 -23.47 -3.89 1.15
C SER A 711 -22.72 -2.75 0.48
N TYR A 712 -22.27 -2.93 -0.76
CA TYR A 712 -21.80 -1.84 -1.61
C TYR A 712 -22.98 -1.21 -2.38
N GLY A 713 -23.77 -2.03 -3.06
CA GLY A 713 -24.97 -1.58 -3.74
C GLY A 713 -26.03 -1.06 -2.77
N TYR A 714 -26.90 -0.16 -3.25
CA TYR A 714 -28.02 0.35 -2.46
C TYR A 714 -28.87 -0.76 -1.82
N ASN A 715 -28.92 -0.83 -0.48
CA ASN A 715 -29.81 -1.71 0.25
C ASN A 715 -30.94 -0.91 0.95
N ARG A 716 -32.19 -1.19 0.58
CA ARG A 716 -33.36 -0.52 1.16
C ARG A 716 -33.72 -0.95 2.57
N ALA A 717 -33.21 -2.11 2.99
CA ALA A 717 -33.46 -2.63 4.32
C ALA A 717 -32.54 -2.01 5.37
N THR A 718 -31.44 -1.35 4.96
CA THR A 718 -30.51 -0.65 5.86
C THR A 718 -31.15 0.64 6.39
N PRO A 719 -31.38 0.77 7.71
CA PRO A 719 -31.89 1.99 8.30
C PRO A 719 -30.81 3.08 8.30
N ALA A 720 -31.23 4.34 8.28
CA ALA A 720 -30.30 5.48 8.25
C ALA A 720 -29.26 5.48 9.38
N SER A 721 -29.61 4.96 10.56
CA SER A 721 -28.73 4.88 11.72
C SER A 721 -27.65 3.79 11.63
N ALA A 722 -27.75 2.86 10.68
CA ALA A 722 -26.77 1.79 10.51
C ALA A 722 -25.62 2.17 9.56
N TYR A 723 -25.77 3.25 8.77
CA TYR A 723 -24.67 3.76 7.95
C TYR A 723 -23.54 4.29 8.81
N LEU A 724 -22.30 4.18 8.33
CA LEU A 724 -21.13 4.75 9.00
C LEU A 724 -21.35 6.24 9.30
N ASP A 725 -21.13 6.60 10.56
CA ASP A 725 -21.18 7.98 11.03
C ASP A 725 -19.85 8.71 10.73
N PRO A 726 -19.79 10.04 10.92
CA PRO A 726 -18.57 10.80 10.65
C PRO A 726 -17.34 10.35 11.47
N ALA A 727 -17.52 9.93 12.72
CA ALA A 727 -16.43 9.52 13.59
C ALA A 727 -15.76 8.24 13.05
N ARG A 728 -16.57 7.25 12.66
CA ARG A 728 -16.09 5.99 12.08
C ARG A 728 -15.42 6.21 10.72
N ILE A 729 -15.90 7.16 9.91
CA ILE A 729 -15.25 7.52 8.63
C ILE A 729 -13.85 8.10 8.88
N VAL A 730 -13.75 9.05 9.82
CA VAL A 730 -12.48 9.69 10.19
C VAL A 730 -11.50 8.67 10.77
N ALA A 731 -11.95 7.84 11.72
CA ALA A 731 -11.12 6.82 12.34
C ALA A 731 -10.57 5.81 11.32
N ALA A 732 -11.44 5.30 10.43
CA ALA A 732 -11.03 4.38 9.37
C ALA A 732 -10.00 5.01 8.42
N LEU A 733 -10.18 6.29 8.06
CA LEU A 733 -9.22 7.01 7.22
C LEU A 733 -7.88 7.20 7.91
N VAL A 734 -7.86 7.70 9.15
CA VAL A 734 -6.64 7.95 9.91
C VAL A 734 -5.86 6.66 10.13
N ASP A 735 -6.54 5.58 10.54
CA ASP A 735 -5.90 4.27 10.73
C ASP A 735 -5.28 3.77 9.43
N THR A 736 -6.04 3.81 8.33
CA THR A 736 -5.55 3.37 7.01
C THR A 736 -4.33 4.17 6.57
N VAL A 737 -4.34 5.50 6.72
CA VAL A 737 -3.23 6.38 6.31
C VAL A 737 -1.97 6.14 7.15
N ALA A 738 -2.12 5.98 8.47
CA ALA A 738 -1.01 5.68 9.38
C ALA A 738 -0.32 4.35 9.04
N HIS A 739 -1.07 3.40 8.46
CA HIS A 739 -0.58 2.11 7.99
C HIS A 739 -0.16 2.08 6.51
N ASN A 740 0.07 3.27 5.90
CA ASN A 740 0.49 3.48 4.51
C ASN A 740 -0.57 3.17 3.43
N GLY A 741 -1.83 2.94 3.82
CA GLY A 741 -2.92 2.64 2.90
C GLY A 741 -3.57 3.88 2.28
N ASN A 742 -4.51 3.62 1.37
CA ASN A 742 -5.58 4.54 0.99
C ASN A 742 -6.94 3.93 1.40
N LEU A 743 -7.92 4.76 1.73
CA LEU A 743 -9.30 4.33 1.98
C LEU A 743 -10.17 4.66 0.76
N LEU A 744 -10.80 3.64 0.19
CA LEU A 744 -11.80 3.77 -0.86
C LEU A 744 -13.19 3.44 -0.26
N LEU A 745 -13.92 4.48 0.13
CA LEU A 745 -15.21 4.33 0.83
C LEU A 745 -16.38 4.35 -0.17
N ASP A 746 -17.21 3.33 -0.14
CA ASP A 746 -18.29 3.15 -1.11
C ASP A 746 -19.62 3.79 -0.69
N ILE A 747 -20.31 4.36 -1.68
CA ILE A 747 -21.72 4.73 -1.61
C ILE A 747 -22.56 3.89 -2.56
N GLY A 748 -23.80 3.60 -2.16
CA GLY A 748 -24.78 2.87 -2.97
C GLY A 748 -25.96 3.75 -3.38
N PRO A 749 -25.91 4.46 -4.54
CA PRO A 749 -27.02 5.30 -4.98
C PRO A 749 -28.27 4.49 -5.39
N ARG A 750 -29.44 5.12 -5.27
CA ARG A 750 -30.73 4.55 -5.69
C ARG A 750 -30.83 4.46 -7.21
N ALA A 751 -31.75 3.64 -7.72
CA ALA A 751 -31.99 3.48 -9.16
C ALA A 751 -32.33 4.79 -9.91
N ASP A 752 -32.89 5.79 -9.23
CA ASP A 752 -33.17 7.11 -9.78
C ASP A 752 -31.94 8.05 -9.78
N GLY A 753 -30.79 7.59 -9.27
CA GLY A 753 -29.53 8.33 -9.19
C GLY A 753 -29.38 9.24 -7.97
N SER A 754 -30.35 9.26 -7.06
CA SER A 754 -30.21 9.98 -5.79
C SER A 754 -29.38 9.17 -4.79
N ILE A 755 -28.49 9.86 -4.06
CA ILE A 755 -27.65 9.28 -3.00
C ILE A 755 -28.46 9.22 -1.70
N VAL A 756 -28.24 8.20 -0.87
CA VAL A 756 -28.96 8.07 0.41
C VAL A 756 -28.62 9.27 1.30
N ALA A 757 -29.64 9.85 1.94
CA ALA A 757 -29.46 11.09 2.70
C ALA A 757 -28.45 10.95 3.86
N ALA A 758 -28.42 9.78 4.52
CA ALA A 758 -27.46 9.48 5.58
C ALA A 758 -26.02 9.46 5.05
N GLU A 759 -25.76 8.77 3.93
CA GLU A 759 -24.44 8.77 3.27
C GLU A 759 -23.98 10.20 2.96
N ALA A 760 -24.83 10.97 2.27
CA ALA A 760 -24.49 12.32 1.85
C ALA A 760 -24.33 13.31 3.02
N ALA A 761 -25.03 13.10 4.14
CA ALA A 761 -24.89 13.92 5.33
C ALA A 761 -23.59 13.59 6.09
N ASN A 762 -23.33 12.30 6.32
CA ASN A 762 -22.17 11.83 7.08
C ASN A 762 -20.86 12.12 6.33
N LEU A 763 -20.84 11.96 5.00
CA LEU A 763 -19.68 12.35 4.18
C LEU A 763 -19.36 13.83 4.26
N ARG A 764 -20.39 14.70 4.24
CA ARG A 764 -20.16 16.16 4.35
C ARG A 764 -19.66 16.54 5.74
N ALA A 765 -20.21 15.93 6.79
CA ALA A 765 -19.79 16.17 8.16
C ALA A 765 -18.34 15.71 8.40
N ALA A 766 -17.99 14.48 8.01
CA ALA A 766 -16.61 13.99 8.06
C ALA A 766 -15.69 14.87 7.19
N GLY A 767 -16.15 15.26 6.00
CA GLY A 767 -15.37 16.10 5.08
C GLY A 767 -15.02 17.49 5.60
N VAL A 768 -15.80 18.06 6.54
CA VAL A 768 -15.41 19.30 7.23
C VAL A 768 -14.14 19.07 8.04
N TRP A 769 -14.09 17.99 8.83
CA TRP A 769 -12.92 17.62 9.62
C TRP A 769 -11.73 17.23 8.72
N ILE A 770 -11.96 16.36 7.74
CA ILE A 770 -10.91 15.83 6.85
C ILE A 770 -10.19 16.97 6.09
N ARG A 771 -10.94 17.96 5.59
CA ARG A 771 -10.32 19.10 4.89
C ARG A 771 -9.55 20.01 5.83
N ALA A 772 -10.03 20.24 7.05
CA ALA A 772 -9.32 21.04 8.04
C ALA A 772 -7.99 20.39 8.48
N HIS A 773 -7.95 19.05 8.50
CA HIS A 773 -6.79 18.25 8.91
C HIS A 773 -5.98 17.69 7.73
N GLY A 774 -6.23 18.17 6.51
CA GLY A 774 -5.68 17.59 5.29
C GLY A 774 -4.15 17.52 5.25
N GLU A 775 -3.44 18.47 5.88
CA GLU A 775 -1.96 18.47 5.94
C GLU A 775 -1.37 17.31 6.74
N ALA A 776 -2.16 16.70 7.63
CA ALA A 776 -1.77 15.53 8.42
C ALA A 776 -2.14 14.20 7.73
N LEU A 777 -2.94 14.25 6.66
CA LEU A 777 -3.41 13.08 5.92
C LEU A 777 -2.76 12.97 4.54
N TYR A 778 -3.00 13.94 3.66
CA TYR A 778 -2.56 13.92 2.27
C TYR A 778 -1.06 14.15 2.15
N ASN A 779 -0.42 13.50 1.16
CA ASN A 779 1.03 13.57 0.94
C ASN A 779 1.90 13.24 2.17
N THR A 780 1.34 12.58 3.18
CA THR A 780 2.09 12.06 4.33
C THR A 780 2.62 10.65 4.06
N THR A 781 3.53 10.20 4.90
CA THR A 781 3.97 8.81 4.98
C THR A 781 3.88 8.31 6.42
N TYR A 782 3.82 6.99 6.59
CA TYR A 782 3.88 6.32 7.88
C TYR A 782 5.20 6.59 8.61
N TRP A 783 5.21 6.39 9.94
CA TRP A 783 6.41 6.41 10.75
C TRP A 783 7.03 5.02 10.86
N TRP A 784 8.33 4.91 10.56
CA TRP A 784 9.06 3.64 10.47
C TRP A 784 9.11 2.90 11.81
N LYS A 785 9.29 3.65 12.91
CA LYS A 785 9.48 3.05 14.23
C LYS A 785 8.19 2.45 14.80
N ALA A 786 7.07 3.11 14.55
CA ALA A 786 5.73 2.67 14.94
C ALA A 786 4.66 3.43 14.14
N SER A 787 3.58 2.78 13.73
CA SER A 787 2.41 3.44 13.13
C SER A 787 1.37 3.87 14.17
N ASN A 788 1.42 3.29 15.37
CA ASN A 788 0.43 3.43 16.43
C ASN A 788 1.01 3.08 17.81
N VAL A 789 0.35 3.54 18.88
CA VAL A 789 0.54 3.15 20.30
C VAL A 789 -0.85 3.01 20.93
N GLY A 790 -1.00 2.19 21.98
CA GLY A 790 -2.27 2.08 22.72
C GLY A 790 -3.37 1.31 21.97
N GLY A 791 -3.01 0.27 21.23
CA GLY A 791 -3.98 -0.61 20.57
C GLY A 791 -3.41 -2.01 20.52
N GLY A 792 -3.94 -2.91 21.36
CA GLY A 792 -3.69 -4.33 21.20
C GLY A 792 -4.11 -4.74 19.79
N GLY A 793 -3.16 -5.20 18.99
CA GLY A 793 -3.38 -5.64 17.62
C GLY A 793 -4.28 -6.88 17.57
N GLY A 794 -5.59 -6.67 17.70
CA GLY A 794 -6.59 -7.57 17.16
C GLY A 794 -6.68 -7.30 15.66
N SER A 795 -5.78 -7.90 14.88
CA SER A 795 -6.00 -7.99 13.44
C SER A 795 -7.15 -8.99 13.21
N ASP A 796 -8.39 -8.55 13.33
CA ASP A 796 -9.51 -9.25 12.69
C ASP A 796 -9.46 -8.94 11.19
N SER A 797 -8.46 -9.52 10.53
CA SER A 797 -8.38 -9.62 9.07
C SER A 797 -9.29 -10.76 8.55
N GLY A 798 -10.43 -10.99 9.21
CA GLY A 798 -11.40 -11.99 8.83
C GLY A 798 -12.16 -11.57 7.58
N SER A 799 -11.76 -12.09 6.42
CA SER A 799 -12.65 -12.16 5.27
C SER A 799 -13.73 -13.20 5.57
N GLY A 800 -14.75 -12.81 6.34
CA GLY A 800 -15.87 -13.69 6.67
C GLY A 800 -16.59 -13.29 7.94
N SER A 801 -17.89 -13.04 7.78
CA SER A 801 -18.90 -12.74 8.81
C SER A 801 -18.78 -11.38 9.47
N GLY A 802 -19.47 -10.40 8.85
CA GLY A 802 -19.95 -9.22 9.55
C GLY A 802 -20.76 -9.62 10.79
N SER A 803 -20.14 -9.43 11.95
CA SER A 803 -20.81 -9.00 13.15
C SER A 803 -19.93 -7.94 13.78
N ASP A 804 -20.23 -6.67 13.51
CA ASP A 804 -19.92 -5.58 14.43
C ASP A 804 -20.71 -5.89 15.72
N SER A 805 -20.19 -6.80 16.55
CA SER A 805 -20.56 -6.80 17.95
C SER A 805 -19.69 -5.75 18.61
N ASP A 806 -20.33 -4.67 19.05
CA ASP A 806 -19.84 -3.74 20.06
C ASP A 806 -18.99 -4.50 21.08
N SER A 807 -17.67 -4.48 20.93
CA SER A 807 -16.77 -4.66 22.05
C SER A 807 -16.39 -3.27 22.52
N ASP A 808 -17.30 -2.71 23.30
CA ASP A 808 -17.01 -1.88 24.47
C ASP A 808 -15.90 -2.58 25.29
N SER A 809 -14.65 -2.50 24.84
CA SER A 809 -13.51 -2.82 25.69
C SER A 809 -13.07 -1.52 26.34
N ASP A 810 -13.56 -1.35 27.55
CA ASP A 810 -13.14 -0.44 28.62
C ASP A 810 -11.63 -0.57 28.91
N SER A 811 -10.79 -0.28 27.92
CA SER A 811 -9.36 -0.05 28.09
C SER A 811 -9.09 1.42 27.79
N THR A 812 -8.68 2.15 28.81
CA THR A 812 -8.22 3.55 28.79
C THR A 812 -6.92 3.75 28.01
N ASP A 813 -6.65 2.94 26.98
CA ASP A 813 -5.49 3.07 26.12
C ASP A 813 -5.89 3.96 24.94
N ASP A 814 -5.52 5.25 25.02
CA ASP A 814 -5.71 6.21 23.95
C ASP A 814 -5.24 5.61 22.60
N HIS A 815 -6.15 5.47 21.64
CA HIS A 815 -5.84 4.94 20.32
C HIS A 815 -5.06 5.97 19.49
N VAL A 816 -3.73 5.94 19.59
CA VAL A 816 -2.86 6.91 18.94
C VAL A 816 -2.38 6.41 17.56
N ARG A 817 -2.36 7.29 16.55
CA ARG A 817 -1.80 7.05 15.21
C ARG A 817 -0.78 8.11 14.84
N PHE A 818 0.16 7.75 13.97
CA PHE A 818 1.22 8.66 13.51
C PHE A 818 1.28 8.77 11.99
N THR A 819 1.42 10.00 11.51
CA THR A 819 1.83 10.30 10.14
C THR A 819 2.89 11.37 10.15
N GLN A 820 3.56 11.56 9.02
CA GLN A 820 4.64 12.54 8.94
C GLN A 820 4.87 13.02 7.51
N THR A 821 5.33 14.26 7.41
CA THR A 821 5.85 14.88 6.17
C THR A 821 7.35 15.11 6.33
N ASP A 822 7.95 15.87 5.40
CA ASP A 822 9.32 16.36 5.56
C ASP A 822 9.42 17.46 6.62
N ASP A 823 8.34 18.22 6.82
CA ASP A 823 8.36 19.46 7.62
C ASP A 823 7.68 19.32 9.00
N ALA A 824 6.91 18.25 9.21
CA ALA A 824 6.19 18.02 10.46
C ALA A 824 5.95 16.54 10.77
N PHE A 825 5.71 16.27 12.05
CA PHE A 825 5.21 15.00 12.59
C PHE A 825 3.83 15.21 13.19
N TYR A 826 2.91 14.26 12.98
CA TYR A 826 1.53 14.35 13.43
C TYR A 826 1.17 13.19 14.35
N VAL A 827 0.51 13.52 15.45
CA VAL A 827 0.01 12.58 16.45
C VAL A 827 -1.51 12.69 16.49
N PHE A 828 -2.20 11.63 16.12
CA PHE A 828 -3.65 11.56 16.12
C PHE A 828 -4.11 10.78 17.35
N PHE A 829 -5.05 11.33 18.09
CA PHE A 829 -5.86 10.60 19.05
C PHE A 829 -7.24 10.35 18.43
N LEU A 830 -7.65 9.08 18.32
CA LEU A 830 -8.97 8.72 17.79
C LEU A 830 -10.08 8.90 18.81
N ASP A 831 -9.71 8.98 20.09
CA ASP A 831 -10.58 9.32 21.22
C ASP A 831 -10.10 10.61 21.87
N GLN A 832 -10.97 11.25 22.66
CA GLN A 832 -10.60 12.50 23.31
C GLN A 832 -9.43 12.25 24.27
N PRO A 833 -8.26 12.90 24.08
CA PRO A 833 -7.09 12.60 24.87
C PRO A 833 -7.32 12.94 26.34
N THR A 834 -6.83 12.06 27.21
CA THR A 834 -6.87 12.28 28.65
C THR A 834 -5.75 13.22 29.09
N ARG A 835 -6.05 14.05 30.10
CA ARG A 835 -5.07 14.95 30.72
C ARG A 835 -4.70 14.43 32.10
N ASP A 836 -3.43 14.53 32.44
CA ASP A 836 -2.98 14.28 33.81
C ASP A 836 -3.38 15.41 34.77
N ASP A 837 -3.04 15.23 36.05
CA ASP A 837 -3.34 16.20 37.12
C ASP A 837 -2.70 17.58 36.90
N ASP A 838 -1.62 17.64 36.10
CA ASP A 838 -0.91 18.87 35.74
C ASP A 838 -1.43 19.52 34.44
N GLY A 839 -2.44 18.91 33.80
CA GLY A 839 -3.09 19.40 32.59
C GLY A 839 -2.39 19.05 31.27
N PHE A 840 -1.50 18.05 31.28
CA PHE A 840 -0.78 17.58 30.10
C PHE A 840 -1.45 16.36 29.47
N VAL A 841 -1.48 16.33 28.14
CA VAL A 841 -1.71 15.12 27.33
C VAL A 841 -0.36 14.46 27.09
N VAL A 842 -0.24 13.16 27.38
CA VAL A 842 1.02 12.41 27.27
C VAL A 842 0.96 11.45 26.08
N VAL A 843 1.92 11.59 25.17
CA VAL A 843 2.15 10.65 24.06
C VAL A 843 3.25 9.69 24.47
N ASP A 844 2.89 8.43 24.76
CA ASP A 844 3.85 7.39 25.16
C ASP A 844 4.60 6.78 23.95
N ALA A 845 5.29 7.63 23.20
CA ALA A 845 6.10 7.24 22.06
C ALA A 845 7.33 8.16 21.94
N PRO A 846 8.48 7.65 21.46
CA PRO A 846 9.69 8.45 21.23
C PRO A 846 9.57 9.27 19.93
N VAL A 847 8.62 10.21 19.90
CA VAL A 847 8.32 11.09 18.76
C VAL A 847 9.54 11.97 18.42
N PRO A 848 9.75 12.32 17.14
CA PRO A 848 10.97 12.99 16.66
C PRO A 848 11.01 14.51 16.95
N ILE A 849 10.77 14.91 18.20
CA ILE A 849 10.77 16.31 18.66
C ILE A 849 12.14 16.74 19.19
N LEU A 850 12.55 17.98 18.89
CA LEU A 850 13.75 18.60 19.47
C LEU A 850 13.44 19.98 20.07
N PRO A 851 14.30 20.52 20.96
CA PRO A 851 14.19 21.90 21.41
C PRO A 851 14.17 22.89 20.23
N GLY A 852 13.20 23.81 20.26
CA GLY A 852 12.94 24.79 19.19
C GLY A 852 11.84 24.37 18.21
N ASP A 853 11.36 23.13 18.25
CA ASP A 853 10.17 22.72 17.51
C ASP A 853 8.90 23.30 18.17
N THR A 854 7.87 23.59 17.37
CA THR A 854 6.58 24.12 17.84
C THR A 854 5.54 23.00 17.85
N VAL A 855 4.77 22.92 18.93
CA VAL A 855 3.64 21.98 19.06
C VAL A 855 2.34 22.76 18.98
N SER A 856 1.37 22.27 18.21
CA SER A 856 0.04 22.86 18.08
C SER A 856 -1.04 21.79 18.07
N LEU A 857 -2.26 22.14 18.47
CA LEU A 857 -3.45 21.34 18.17
C LEU A 857 -4.03 21.85 16.86
N LEU A 858 -3.95 21.03 15.82
CA LEU A 858 -4.29 21.41 14.46
C LEU A 858 -5.76 21.82 14.35
N ALA A 859 -6.04 22.83 13.52
CA ALA A 859 -7.38 23.37 13.28
C ALA A 859 -8.13 23.95 14.50
N VAL A 860 -7.47 24.10 15.66
CA VAL A 860 -8.05 24.68 16.88
C VAL A 860 -7.50 26.09 17.13
N PRO A 861 -8.33 27.16 17.02
CA PRO A 861 -7.90 28.52 17.32
C PRO A 861 -7.45 28.69 18.77
N GLY A 862 -6.32 29.38 18.96
CA GLY A 862 -5.72 29.60 20.28
C GLY A 862 -4.86 28.44 20.80
N ALA A 863 -4.65 27.39 20.00
CA ALA A 863 -3.80 26.25 20.29
C ALA A 863 -2.64 26.11 19.28
N GLU A 864 -2.19 27.22 18.69
CA GLU A 864 -1.15 27.24 17.65
C GLU A 864 0.28 27.15 18.21
N ASP A 865 0.48 27.39 19.51
CA ASP A 865 1.77 27.37 20.20
C ASP A 865 1.58 26.85 21.63
N LEU A 866 1.56 25.52 21.77
CA LEU A 866 1.33 24.82 23.04
C LEU A 866 2.65 24.57 23.77
N GLU A 867 2.64 24.77 25.08
CA GLU A 867 3.76 24.38 25.94
C GLU A 867 3.92 22.86 25.95
N TRP A 868 5.16 22.39 25.90
CA TRP A 868 5.46 20.96 25.90
C TRP A 868 6.77 20.67 26.64
N GLU A 869 6.87 19.44 27.14
CA GLU A 869 8.08 18.94 27.76
C GLU A 869 8.34 17.48 27.38
N SER A 870 9.62 17.10 27.37
CA SER A 870 10.03 15.71 27.26
C SER A 870 10.11 15.10 28.65
N ARG A 871 9.20 14.19 28.97
CA ARG A 871 9.22 13.46 30.23
C ARG A 871 10.01 12.17 30.09
N SER A 872 10.72 11.76 31.13
CA SER A 872 11.33 10.43 31.15
C SER A 872 10.21 9.39 31.28
N GLY A 873 9.83 8.77 30.17
CA GLY A 873 8.82 7.72 30.15
C GLY A 873 9.28 6.47 30.88
N SER A 874 8.36 5.88 31.64
CA SER A 874 8.32 4.44 31.90
C SER A 874 7.41 3.88 30.81
N CYS A 875 7.96 3.31 29.74
CA CYS A 875 7.15 2.67 28.70
C CYS A 875 6.27 1.59 29.36
N SER A 876 5.00 1.88 29.62
CA SER A 876 4.07 0.96 30.24
C SER A 876 3.27 0.24 29.17
N SER A 877 3.97 -0.51 28.32
CA SER A 877 3.43 -1.71 27.69
C SER A 877 4.34 -2.88 28.11
N GLY A 878 4.11 -3.39 29.32
CA GLY A 878 4.69 -4.65 29.81
C GLY A 878 6.17 -4.91 29.45
N SER A 879 7.08 -3.96 29.66
CA SER A 879 8.52 -4.23 29.53
C SER A 879 9.35 -3.27 30.38
N GLY A 880 10.20 -3.84 31.23
CA GLY A 880 11.04 -3.08 32.15
C GLY A 880 12.04 -2.16 31.45
N SER A 881 12.07 -0.92 31.96
CA SER A 881 13.15 0.08 31.90
C SER A 881 13.93 0.23 30.59
N GLY A 882 13.51 1.22 29.81
CA GLY A 882 14.29 1.90 28.78
C GLY A 882 13.76 3.31 28.59
N ARG A 883 14.49 4.34 29.06
CA ARG A 883 14.07 5.75 28.97
C ARG A 883 14.18 6.24 27.51
N GLY A 884 13.15 5.98 26.72
CA GLY A 884 12.71 6.90 25.65
C GLY A 884 11.82 7.98 26.29
N GLY A 885 11.95 9.24 25.88
CA GLY A 885 11.10 10.30 26.40
C GLY A 885 9.68 10.20 25.85
N SER A 886 8.67 10.38 26.69
CA SER A 886 7.28 10.61 26.27
C SER A 886 7.09 12.11 26.06
N LEU A 887 6.37 12.52 25.01
CA LEU A 887 6.01 13.92 24.79
C LEU A 887 4.82 14.27 25.69
N ALA A 888 4.94 15.28 26.54
CA ALA A 888 3.82 15.83 27.28
C ALA A 888 3.48 17.23 26.73
N VAL A 889 2.23 17.45 26.34
CA VAL A 889 1.74 18.72 25.78
C VAL A 889 0.69 19.32 26.71
N GLN A 890 0.91 20.55 27.16
CA GLN A 890 -0.06 21.24 28.00
C GLN A 890 -1.21 21.77 27.12
N VAL A 891 -2.45 21.40 27.46
CA VAL A 891 -3.63 21.79 26.66
C VAL A 891 -4.86 21.98 27.55
N SER A 892 -5.63 23.03 27.26
CA SER A 892 -6.83 23.33 28.02
C SER A 892 -7.99 22.39 27.66
N ALA A 893 -8.93 22.20 28.59
CA ALA A 893 -10.14 21.42 28.35
C ALA A 893 -10.96 22.03 27.20
N ASP A 894 -11.01 23.36 27.17
CA ASP A 894 -11.74 24.13 26.17
C ASP A 894 -11.14 23.99 24.77
N ALA A 895 -9.81 23.87 24.66
CA ALA A 895 -9.15 23.59 23.39
C ALA A 895 -9.49 22.18 22.89
N LEU A 896 -9.44 21.17 23.77
CA LEU A 896 -9.83 19.80 23.41
C LEU A 896 -11.31 19.70 23.01
N ALA A 897 -12.19 20.44 23.68
CA ALA A 897 -13.63 20.41 23.41
C ALA A 897 -14.05 21.10 22.09
N GLN A 898 -13.16 21.87 21.46
CA GLN A 898 -13.41 22.48 20.14
C GLN A 898 -13.28 21.49 18.99
N GLU A 899 -12.58 20.38 19.21
CA GLU A 899 -12.34 19.35 18.22
C GLU A 899 -13.31 18.17 18.38
N GLN A 900 -13.57 17.45 17.29
CA GLN A 900 -14.47 16.31 17.24
C GLN A 900 -13.88 15.20 16.37
N TYR A 901 -14.26 13.96 16.63
CA TYR A 901 -13.86 12.74 15.91
C TYR A 901 -12.40 12.30 16.10
N ALA A 902 -11.43 13.21 15.99
CA ALA A 902 -10.03 12.93 16.28
C ALA A 902 -9.24 14.23 16.56
N TRP A 903 -8.26 14.15 17.46
CA TRP A 903 -7.42 15.28 17.89
C TRP A 903 -6.03 15.14 17.30
N VAL A 904 -5.53 16.16 16.60
CA VAL A 904 -4.26 16.08 15.88
C VAL A 904 -3.24 17.07 16.44
N PHE A 905 -2.24 16.57 17.16
CA PHE A 905 -1.10 17.37 17.55
C PHE A 905 -0.08 17.39 16.42
N LYS A 906 0.31 18.60 15.99
CA LYS A 906 1.34 18.84 14.99
C LYS A 906 2.62 19.29 15.67
N ILE A 907 3.70 18.57 15.42
CA ILE A 907 5.07 18.95 15.76
C ILE A 907 5.71 19.50 14.49
N ALA A 908 5.81 20.82 14.38
CA ALA A 908 6.46 21.49 13.25
C ALA A 908 7.96 21.59 13.48
N TYR A 909 8.76 21.08 12.54
CA TYR A 909 10.21 21.09 12.67
C TYR A 909 10.79 22.49 12.43
N GLY A 910 11.71 22.93 13.30
CA GLY A 910 12.49 24.15 13.09
C GLY A 910 11.77 25.47 13.41
N GLY A 911 10.89 25.47 14.43
CA GLY A 911 10.24 26.65 14.99
C GLY A 911 11.20 27.70 15.60
N ARG A 912 10.64 28.77 16.18
CA ARG A 912 11.36 30.00 16.58
C ARG A 912 12.54 29.71 17.51
N VAL A 913 13.73 30.16 17.11
CA VAL A 913 14.86 30.38 18.03
C VAL A 913 14.67 31.75 18.66
N GLU A 914 13.81 31.87 19.68
CA GLU A 914 13.94 32.98 20.63
C GLU A 914 15.04 32.62 21.63
N GLU A 915 15.96 33.55 21.86
CA GLU A 915 17.13 33.38 22.73
C GLU A 915 16.70 32.93 24.12
N TRP A 916 16.92 31.65 24.44
CA TRP A 916 16.83 31.13 25.80
C TRP A 916 17.93 31.75 26.66
N VAL A 917 17.62 32.88 27.29
CA VAL A 917 18.32 33.30 28.50
C VAL A 917 17.88 32.32 29.59
N GLN A 918 18.79 31.45 30.03
CA GLN A 918 18.61 30.70 31.27
C GLN A 918 18.41 31.70 32.41
N THR A 919 17.17 31.97 32.79
CA THR A 919 16.89 32.50 34.13
C THR A 919 16.96 31.32 35.10
N PRO A 920 17.93 31.30 36.03
CA PRO A 920 18.00 30.24 37.03
C PRO A 920 16.75 30.30 37.90
N HIS A 921 16.09 29.15 38.06
CA HIS A 921 15.04 28.94 39.03
C HIS A 921 15.54 29.37 40.42
N LEU A 922 15.01 30.46 40.94
CA LEU A 922 15.09 30.77 42.37
C LEU A 922 14.13 29.84 43.09
N SER A 923 14.70 28.91 43.85
CA SER A 923 14.01 28.13 44.87
C SER A 923 13.26 29.09 45.82
N LYS A 924 11.93 28.96 45.86
CA LYS A 924 11.14 29.55 46.95
C LYS A 924 11.27 28.64 48.17
N GLU A 925 12.28 28.90 48.99
CA GLU A 925 12.26 28.54 50.40
C GLU A 925 11.94 29.77 51.26
N GLN A 926 10.87 29.60 52.04
CA GLN A 926 10.60 30.16 53.37
C GLN A 926 10.61 31.68 53.59
N GLY A 927 9.43 32.18 53.97
CA GLY A 927 9.24 33.50 54.55
C GLY A 927 7.87 33.64 55.19
N GLU A 928 7.62 32.91 56.27
CA GLU A 928 6.59 33.28 57.25
C GLU A 928 6.85 34.71 57.73
N LYS A 929 5.84 35.59 57.64
CA LYS A 929 5.69 36.69 58.59
C LYS A 929 4.21 36.89 58.91
N ARG A 930 3.89 36.71 60.20
CA ARG A 930 2.97 37.58 60.98
C ARG A 930 3.08 39.01 60.42
N VAL A 931 2.01 39.70 60.02
CA VAL A 931 0.70 39.97 60.65
C VAL A 931 -0.32 40.17 59.53
#